data_AF-A0A1I0R473-F1
#
_entry.id   AF-A0A1I0R473-F1
#
_cell.length_a   1.000
_cell.length_b   1.000
_cell.length_c   1.000
_cell.angle_alpha   90.00
_cell.angle_beta   90.00
_cell.angle_gamma   90.00
#
_symmetry.space_group_name_H-M   'P 1'
#
loop_
_entity.id
_entity.type
_entity.pdbx_description
1 polymer ?
#
loop_
_entity_poly.entity_id
_entity_poly.type
_entity_poly.pdbx_seq_one_letter_code
_entity_poly.pdbx_strand_id
1 'polypeptide(L)'
;MPRYFVRAVFNILLLLQINVCFAAVYVNVNNPTPGAGTSWATAYNDLNAAFAAAPSGADIWVAQGTYYPTTGTDRTIAFNVLPMYVHVYGGFVGNETLLTQRDFRNHPTILSGDIGVKGDASDNSYSVVRFNAGANGSSTFDGFTIRDGNANYGYPGSTTPSEYNQGGGIELYSTVVSFYTYAYAQVLNCTFINNFAVYGGAYASYSTTGTIAFATAFNCVFKDNTAVVDGGAYATVSVNGDVVYTDLLNSVFINNKTINGGGSAISTYVDTNPNAVRVNVTNCVFYNNPLPLINSVLLNGAAVNRIWCSYSIFWNPTPYPDNSFISSGGVTYNTCDMYMATASSGNTNVDPLFVDAPAGNFHVSPCSPVIDYAGYAYYGAPWNTDFDGNPRLQGGSEDLGIYESTKTTFAAPTVSTPTLNYCEGATVTDDLSALVISPTGTLNWYDASNNALTGAPTPSTTAAATSIYYVSQSVGTGCESPKTQITVVVAAAPSTPLDPGLSYCMNATPADLDLSITKAAPTNTLIWYSAATGGTVLPATPVISTATAGSQYFYVSQKAGCESGIATVEVKVTKTDAPVTTDPAPVYCQGAAATPLDITGASLLWYTAATGGTGKSTIPTPSTTTTGSQDYYISQTLNGCESDRTVITVTVNNKPAAPTTTNTTLTYCVGVPAATLDATGTNLQWYTGATLLPAAPTPSTATAGTENYGVSQTVSGCESQQTAISVTVEAQLPAPDATGATYCLNDPAIALTATGNDLLWYTTDAGGVGSTEAPQPLTMSSGNTTYYVSQSNNGACESDRTAVVVTVNDLPQVSINTAGKPACRGTYVTLQASGAASYQWSPATGLSNAAVSGPLALMDNNISYTVTGTDINGCKATAQVNLQVNDNCGDYVMPTAFTPNGDGVNDLFHVVSYNVPKTFNMQIFNRYGGIVFASSDINTGWDGTQKGTPAPDGTYVYIIQINTSDGKVINKKGTVLLIR
;
A
#
# COMPACT_ATOMS: atom_id res chain seq x y z
N MET A 1 0.47 33.35 -17.63
CA MET A 1 0.48 31.93 -18.08
C MET A 1 -0.64 31.18 -17.36
N PRO A 2 -1.28 30.17 -17.95
CA PRO A 2 -2.40 29.45 -17.33
C PRO A 2 -1.94 28.55 -16.17
N ARG A 3 -2.63 28.60 -15.03
CA ARG A 3 -2.25 27.94 -13.76
C ARG A 3 -2.14 26.41 -13.82
N TYR A 4 -2.70 25.76 -14.85
CA TYR A 4 -2.66 24.31 -15.02
C TYR A 4 -1.30 23.78 -15.50
N PHE A 5 -0.52 24.56 -16.25
CA PHE A 5 0.72 24.07 -16.87
C PHE A 5 1.82 23.78 -15.84
N VAL A 6 1.90 24.58 -14.77
CA VAL A 6 2.90 24.42 -13.69
C VAL A 6 2.65 23.12 -12.90
N ARG A 7 1.38 22.77 -12.63
CA ARG A 7 1.04 21.51 -11.95
C ARG A 7 1.35 20.26 -12.80
N ALA A 8 1.24 20.35 -14.13
CA ALA A 8 1.64 19.24 -15.00
C ALA A 8 3.16 19.01 -14.99
N VAL A 9 3.96 20.08 -15.13
CA VAL A 9 5.43 20.00 -15.14
C VAL A 9 5.97 19.49 -13.80
N PHE A 10 5.38 19.89 -12.67
CA PHE A 10 5.81 19.43 -11.33
C PHE A 10 5.63 17.91 -11.12
N ASN A 11 4.60 17.30 -11.72
CA ASN A 11 4.40 15.84 -11.64
C ASN A 11 5.28 15.07 -12.63
N ILE A 12 5.58 15.64 -13.80
CA ILE A 12 6.45 14.99 -14.80
C ILE A 12 7.92 14.96 -14.35
N LEU A 13 8.38 15.98 -13.61
CA LEU A 13 9.72 15.99 -13.00
C LEU A 13 9.87 15.01 -11.82
N LEU A 14 8.76 14.61 -11.16
CA LEU A 14 8.78 13.63 -10.08
C LEU A 14 9.09 12.21 -10.60
N LEU A 15 8.72 11.91 -11.85
CA LEU A 15 8.96 10.63 -12.52
C LEU A 15 10.38 10.46 -13.10
N LEU A 16 11.27 11.43 -12.87
CA LEU A 16 12.67 11.37 -13.31
C LEU A 16 13.70 11.60 -12.18
N GLN A 17 13.28 11.44 -10.93
CA GLN A 17 14.24 11.27 -9.84
C GLN A 17 14.96 9.93 -9.96
N ILE A 18 16.24 9.98 -10.33
CA ILE A 18 17.16 8.87 -10.06
C ILE A 18 17.18 8.70 -8.55
N ASN A 19 16.74 7.54 -8.05
CA ASN A 19 16.85 7.19 -6.62
C ASN A 19 18.32 6.94 -6.26
N VAL A 20 19.08 8.03 -6.13
CA VAL A 20 20.37 8.04 -5.45
C VAL A 20 20.09 7.89 -3.97
N CYS A 21 19.94 6.64 -3.53
CA CYS A 21 19.80 6.30 -2.11
C CYS A 21 21.11 6.67 -1.40
N PHE A 22 21.16 7.88 -0.84
CA PHE A 22 22.24 8.28 0.04
C PHE A 22 22.18 7.42 1.30
N ALA A 23 23.31 6.87 1.73
CA ALA A 23 23.39 6.16 3.00
C ALA A 23 23.07 7.14 4.14
N ALA A 24 22.25 6.70 5.10
CA ALA A 24 21.86 7.50 6.24
C ALA A 24 23.08 7.99 7.05
N VAL A 25 22.99 9.23 7.56
CA VAL A 25 23.98 9.83 8.45
C VAL A 25 23.61 9.49 9.89
N TYR A 26 24.45 8.69 10.54
CA TYR A 26 24.19 8.19 11.89
C TYR A 26 24.74 9.15 12.95
N VAL A 27 23.93 9.44 13.97
CA VAL A 27 24.25 10.34 15.09
C VAL A 27 23.92 9.67 16.42
N ASN A 28 24.88 9.62 17.34
CA ASN A 28 24.72 9.07 18.69
C ASN A 28 25.63 9.85 19.67
N VAL A 29 25.03 10.69 20.53
CA VAL A 29 25.75 11.48 21.55
C VAL A 29 26.62 10.62 22.48
N ASN A 30 26.25 9.36 22.67
CA ASN A 30 26.96 8.43 23.54
C ASN A 30 28.13 7.71 22.85
N ASN A 31 28.44 7.99 21.57
CA ASN A 31 29.57 7.37 20.89
C ASN A 31 30.91 7.91 21.47
N PRO A 32 31.74 7.06 22.13
CA PRO A 32 33.00 7.51 22.74
C PRO A 32 34.10 7.82 21.70
N THR A 33 33.94 7.35 20.46
CA THR A 33 34.88 7.56 19.36
C THR A 33 34.12 7.97 18.09
N PRO A 34 33.72 9.25 17.99
CA PRO A 34 32.96 9.74 16.83
C PRO A 34 33.73 9.57 15.52
N GLY A 35 33.00 9.23 14.46
CA GLY A 35 33.56 9.00 13.12
C GLY A 35 32.91 9.88 12.06
N ALA A 36 32.82 9.36 10.84
CA ALA A 36 32.30 10.09 9.68
C ALA A 36 30.78 9.91 9.45
N GLY A 37 30.03 9.44 10.45
CA GLY A 37 28.57 9.26 10.40
C GLY A 37 28.09 8.14 9.48
N THR A 38 28.96 7.25 9.00
CA THR A 38 28.64 6.23 7.96
C THR A 38 28.01 4.94 8.50
N SER A 39 27.95 4.77 9.81
CA SER A 39 27.34 3.64 10.53
C SER A 39 27.16 4.02 11.99
N TRP A 40 26.37 3.27 12.77
CA TRP A 40 26.29 3.48 14.22
C TRP A 40 27.65 3.43 14.95
N ALA A 41 28.56 2.57 14.52
CA ALA A 41 29.91 2.46 15.08
C ALA A 41 30.83 3.64 14.71
N THR A 42 30.49 4.39 13.66
CA THR A 42 31.20 5.59 13.19
C THR A 42 30.36 6.85 13.35
N ALA A 43 29.28 6.81 14.15
CA ALA A 43 28.30 7.89 14.27
C ALA A 43 28.93 9.20 14.77
N TYR A 44 28.37 10.33 14.34
CA TYR A 44 28.67 11.63 14.95
C TYR A 44 28.15 11.67 16.40
N ASN A 45 28.88 12.26 17.34
CA ASN A 45 28.38 12.55 18.69
C ASN A 45 27.82 13.97 18.83
N ASP A 46 27.95 14.80 17.80
CA ASP A 46 27.41 16.16 17.70
C ASP A 46 26.46 16.24 16.49
N LEU A 47 25.23 16.70 16.74
CA LEU A 47 24.17 16.78 15.73
C LEU A 47 24.32 18.01 14.81
N ASN A 48 24.90 19.12 15.29
CA ASN A 48 25.24 20.27 14.44
C ASN A 48 26.40 19.93 13.50
N ALA A 49 27.37 19.14 13.94
CA ALA A 49 28.43 18.59 13.08
C ALA A 49 27.86 17.65 12.01
N ALA A 50 26.86 16.82 12.35
CA ALA A 50 26.14 15.99 11.38
C ALA A 50 25.37 16.83 10.35
N PHE A 51 24.63 17.86 10.77
CA PHE A 51 23.96 18.79 9.84
C PHE A 51 24.93 19.56 8.94
N ALA A 52 26.14 19.87 9.41
CA ALA A 52 27.16 20.53 8.59
C ALA A 52 27.84 19.58 7.57
N ALA A 53 27.78 18.26 7.79
CA ALA A 53 28.40 17.25 6.93
C ALA A 53 27.41 16.53 5.97
N ALA A 54 26.12 16.51 6.31
CA ALA A 54 25.11 15.80 5.53
C ALA A 54 24.82 16.47 4.17
N PRO A 55 24.71 15.69 3.06
CA PRO A 55 24.30 16.24 1.77
C PRO A 55 22.81 16.61 1.75
N SER A 56 22.42 17.39 0.74
CA SER A 56 21.00 17.66 0.45
C SER A 56 20.27 16.35 0.11
N GLY A 57 19.07 16.14 0.67
CA GLY A 57 18.32 14.89 0.51
C GLY A 57 18.77 13.74 1.42
N ALA A 58 19.60 14.00 2.43
CA ALA A 58 20.06 12.95 3.36
C ALA A 58 19.04 12.59 4.45
N ASP A 59 18.91 11.29 4.69
CA ASP A 59 18.40 10.74 5.95
C ASP A 59 19.44 10.96 7.07
N ILE A 60 19.00 11.44 8.22
CA ILE A 60 19.82 11.65 9.42
C ILE A 60 19.17 10.91 10.59
N TRP A 61 19.78 9.82 11.05
CA TRP A 61 19.24 8.93 12.08
C TRP A 61 19.90 9.22 13.42
N VAL A 62 19.13 9.66 14.41
CA VAL A 62 19.61 10.17 15.70
C VAL A 62 19.18 9.21 16.82
N ALA A 63 20.16 8.62 17.49
CA ALA A 63 19.95 7.69 18.60
C ALA A 63 19.45 8.41 19.85
N GLN A 64 18.76 7.67 20.71
CA GLN A 64 18.24 8.10 22.01
C GLN A 64 19.31 8.74 22.91
N GLY A 65 18.86 9.66 23.76
CA GLY A 65 19.72 10.47 24.63
C GLY A 65 19.43 11.95 24.52
N THR A 66 20.15 12.76 25.32
CA THR A 66 20.00 14.21 25.34
C THR A 66 21.13 14.89 24.57
N TYR A 67 20.76 15.70 23.59
CA TYR A 67 21.64 16.49 22.75
C TYR A 67 21.46 17.98 23.11
N TYR A 68 22.59 18.69 23.12
CA TYR A 68 22.66 20.12 23.43
C TYR A 68 23.21 20.88 22.21
N PRO A 69 22.67 22.05 21.84
CA PRO A 69 23.15 22.82 20.67
C PRO A 69 24.63 23.18 20.70
N THR A 70 25.20 23.30 21.90
CA THR A 70 26.61 23.58 22.17
C THR A 70 27.00 23.02 23.53
N THR A 71 28.30 22.76 23.74
CA THR A 71 28.88 22.46 25.07
C THR A 71 29.34 23.72 25.81
N GLY A 72 29.17 24.91 25.23
CA GLY A 72 29.45 26.20 25.84
C GLY A 72 28.20 26.87 26.44
N THR A 73 28.30 28.17 26.70
CA THR A 73 27.21 29.02 27.23
C THR A 73 26.73 30.05 26.20
N ASP A 74 26.93 29.79 24.90
CA ASP A 74 26.50 30.70 23.83
C ASP A 74 25.03 30.44 23.47
N ARG A 75 24.16 31.27 24.03
CA ARG A 75 22.71 31.21 23.88
C ARG A 75 22.24 31.37 22.43
N THR A 76 23.08 31.92 21.54
CA THR A 76 22.73 32.11 20.11
C THR A 76 22.82 30.82 19.30
N ILE A 77 23.45 29.78 19.83
CA ILE A 77 23.61 28.49 19.15
C ILE A 77 22.35 27.64 19.36
N ALA A 78 21.74 27.25 18.23
CA ALA A 78 20.65 26.30 18.10
C ALA A 78 21.11 25.08 17.29
N PHE A 79 20.31 24.01 17.28
CA PHE A 79 20.41 22.98 16.24
C PHE A 79 19.96 23.56 14.91
N ASN A 80 20.93 23.92 14.06
CA ASN A 80 20.65 24.54 12.78
C ASN A 80 20.44 23.44 11.73
N VAL A 81 19.21 23.30 11.24
CA VAL A 81 18.95 22.47 10.06
C VAL A 81 19.44 23.26 8.84
N LEU A 82 20.43 22.72 8.14
CA LEU A 82 21.22 23.44 7.13
C LEU A 82 21.22 22.85 5.71
N PRO A 83 21.16 21.52 5.47
CA PRO A 83 21.09 21.00 4.11
C PRO A 83 19.64 20.93 3.62
N MET A 84 19.42 21.25 2.34
CA MET A 84 18.07 21.28 1.77
C MET A 84 17.46 19.87 1.72
N TYR A 85 16.18 19.73 2.07
CA TYR A 85 15.40 18.48 1.93
C TYR A 85 15.94 17.30 2.76
N VAL A 86 16.54 17.55 3.93
CA VAL A 86 16.96 16.46 4.83
C VAL A 86 15.77 15.85 5.57
N HIS A 87 15.85 14.56 5.89
CA HIS A 87 14.88 13.85 6.71
C HIS A 87 15.55 13.45 8.03
N VAL A 88 15.24 14.18 9.10
CA VAL A 88 15.86 14.00 10.42
C VAL A 88 14.94 13.17 11.30
N TYR A 89 15.43 12.04 11.79
CA TYR A 89 14.66 11.04 12.51
C TYR A 89 15.27 10.77 13.89
N GLY A 90 14.54 11.10 14.96
CA GLY A 90 14.83 10.69 16.34
C GLY A 90 14.05 9.43 16.70
N GLY A 91 14.60 8.55 17.54
CA GLY A 91 13.91 7.34 18.00
C GLY A 91 14.65 6.01 17.84
N PHE A 92 15.98 6.03 17.78
CA PHE A 92 16.80 4.83 17.56
C PHE A 92 17.56 4.40 18.83
N VAL A 93 17.76 3.11 19.02
CA VAL A 93 18.68 2.53 20.03
C VAL A 93 20.14 2.78 19.64
N GLY A 94 20.44 2.78 18.34
CA GLY A 94 21.79 2.88 17.79
C GLY A 94 22.34 1.54 17.29
N ASN A 95 21.48 0.65 16.80
CA ASN A 95 21.85 -0.65 16.22
C ASN A 95 21.02 -1.05 14.97
N GLU A 96 20.07 -0.22 14.58
CA GLU A 96 19.11 -0.44 13.51
C GLU A 96 19.73 -0.38 12.11
N THR A 97 19.19 -1.16 11.19
CA THR A 97 19.58 -1.21 9.77
C THR A 97 18.48 -0.74 8.82
N LEU A 98 17.24 -0.55 9.33
CA LEU A 98 16.07 -0.08 8.56
C LEU A 98 15.29 0.97 9.37
N LEU A 99 14.79 2.01 8.69
CA LEU A 99 13.98 3.07 9.31
C LEU A 99 12.73 2.53 10.02
N THR A 100 12.20 1.38 9.60
CA THR A 100 11.05 0.71 10.20
C THR A 100 11.32 0.01 11.54
N GLN A 101 12.59 -0.04 12.00
CA GLN A 101 12.97 -0.55 13.32
C GLN A 101 12.97 0.53 14.42
N ARG A 102 12.85 1.80 14.01
CA ARG A 102 12.80 2.99 14.86
C ARG A 102 11.55 2.98 15.75
N ASP A 103 11.72 3.30 17.04
CA ASP A 103 10.63 3.50 17.99
C ASP A 103 10.87 4.78 18.78
N PHE A 104 10.33 5.90 18.28
CA PHE A 104 10.46 7.21 18.89
C PHE A 104 9.65 7.37 20.19
N ARG A 105 8.71 6.46 20.49
CA ARG A 105 7.92 6.49 21.73
C ARG A 105 8.68 5.84 22.89
N ASN A 106 9.41 4.74 22.63
CA ASN A 106 10.17 4.02 23.65
C ASN A 106 11.68 4.38 23.72
N HIS A 107 12.28 4.93 22.65
CA HIS A 107 13.70 5.31 22.59
C HIS A 107 13.88 6.82 22.38
N PRO A 108 13.48 7.67 23.36
CA PRO A 108 13.34 9.11 23.16
C PRO A 108 14.67 9.80 22.82
N THR A 109 14.66 10.54 21.71
CA THR A 109 15.73 11.46 21.34
C THR A 109 15.34 12.87 21.80
N ILE A 110 16.13 13.43 22.71
CA ILE A 110 15.83 14.68 23.40
C ILE A 110 16.80 15.77 22.92
N LEU A 111 16.26 16.87 22.44
CA LEU A 111 17.00 18.10 22.13
C LEU A 111 16.66 19.09 23.26
N SER A 112 17.67 19.54 24.01
CA SER A 112 17.47 20.44 25.15
C SER A 112 18.26 21.73 25.02
N GLY A 113 17.60 22.85 25.34
CA GLY A 113 18.23 24.16 25.46
C GLY A 113 19.01 24.37 26.74
N ASP A 114 18.99 23.41 27.68
CA ASP A 114 19.66 23.40 29.01
C ASP A 114 21.20 23.31 28.92
N ILE A 115 21.81 24.25 28.19
CA ILE A 115 23.26 24.41 28.02
C ILE A 115 23.87 25.12 29.24
N GLY A 116 25.18 24.94 29.47
CA GLY A 116 25.87 25.62 30.57
C GLY A 116 25.50 25.04 31.95
N VAL A 117 24.79 25.80 32.78
CA VAL A 117 24.45 25.40 34.16
C VAL A 117 23.09 24.69 34.21
N LYS A 118 23.13 23.35 34.15
CA LYS A 118 21.94 22.48 34.25
C LYS A 118 20.86 22.97 35.23
N GLY A 119 19.72 23.37 34.70
CA GLY A 119 18.54 23.87 35.41
C GLY A 119 18.45 25.39 35.55
N ASP A 120 19.46 26.16 35.12
CA ASP A 120 19.44 27.62 35.10
C ASP A 120 18.96 28.14 33.74
N ALA A 121 17.66 28.46 33.66
CA ALA A 121 17.09 28.98 32.43
C ALA A 121 17.77 30.26 31.89
N SER A 122 18.62 30.95 32.67
CA SER A 122 19.27 32.20 32.24
C SER A 122 20.42 32.02 31.23
N ASP A 123 21.09 30.85 31.18
CA ASP A 123 22.09 30.52 30.15
C ASP A 123 21.60 29.52 29.07
N ASN A 124 20.36 29.04 29.14
CA ASN A 124 19.76 28.20 28.10
C ASN A 124 19.73 28.83 26.70
N SER A 125 19.92 28.04 25.64
CA SER A 125 19.78 28.47 24.22
C SER A 125 18.47 29.21 23.98
N TYR A 126 18.50 30.28 23.17
CA TYR A 126 17.29 31.04 22.83
C TYR A 126 16.26 30.14 22.14
N SER A 127 16.65 29.50 21.03
CA SER A 127 15.86 28.46 20.37
C SER A 127 16.63 27.14 20.40
N VAL A 128 15.97 26.02 20.71
CA VAL A 128 16.64 24.70 20.70
C VAL A 128 16.99 24.27 19.26
N VAL A 129 16.09 24.52 18.32
CA VAL A 129 16.22 24.14 16.89
C VAL A 129 15.87 25.35 16.01
N ARG A 130 16.61 25.55 14.91
CA ARG A 130 16.38 26.63 13.95
C ARG A 130 16.35 26.10 12.51
N PHE A 131 15.31 26.48 11.77
CA PHE A 131 15.18 26.28 10.33
C PHE A 131 15.37 27.61 9.62
N ASN A 132 16.48 27.78 8.91
CA ASN A 132 16.81 29.01 8.20
C ASN A 132 16.30 28.96 6.74
N ALA A 133 15.70 30.05 6.26
CA ALA A 133 15.26 30.20 4.87
C ALA A 133 16.42 30.08 3.87
N GLY A 134 16.17 29.43 2.73
CA GLY A 134 17.16 29.25 1.66
C GLY A 134 18.21 28.16 1.92
N ALA A 135 18.43 27.77 3.18
CA ALA A 135 19.17 26.56 3.56
C ALA A 135 18.27 25.31 3.53
N ASN A 136 16.96 25.48 3.74
CA ASN A 136 16.01 24.39 3.87
C ASN A 136 15.02 24.34 2.70
N GLY A 137 15.04 23.21 1.99
CA GLY A 137 13.90 22.75 1.19
C GLY A 137 12.79 22.20 2.09
N SER A 138 11.96 21.29 1.57
CA SER A 138 10.98 20.57 2.40
C SER A 138 11.67 19.54 3.30
N SER A 139 12.24 20.00 4.42
CA SER A 139 12.95 19.15 5.37
C SER A 139 11.99 18.57 6.42
N THR A 140 12.17 17.30 6.77
CA THR A 140 11.36 16.56 7.75
C THR A 140 12.09 16.44 9.08
N PHE A 141 11.37 16.56 10.18
CA PHE A 141 11.91 16.51 11.55
C PHE A 141 10.96 15.72 12.45
N ASP A 142 11.34 14.48 12.76
CA ASP A 142 10.41 13.44 13.18
C ASP A 142 10.85 12.75 14.48
N GLY A 143 9.98 12.73 15.50
CA GLY A 143 10.11 11.93 16.72
C GLY A 143 11.10 12.47 17.76
N PHE A 144 11.16 13.80 17.94
CA PHE A 144 12.04 14.45 18.92
C PHE A 144 11.25 15.01 20.11
N THR A 145 11.84 14.96 21.31
CA THR A 145 11.43 15.81 22.42
C THR A 145 12.27 17.09 22.39
N ILE A 146 11.65 18.25 22.28
CA ILE A 146 12.31 19.57 22.13
C ILE A 146 11.96 20.42 23.35
N ARG A 147 12.96 20.76 24.17
CA ARG A 147 12.69 21.26 25.53
C ARG A 147 13.67 22.29 26.09
N ASP A 148 13.18 23.04 27.07
CA ASP A 148 13.95 24.00 27.88
C ASP A 148 14.62 25.15 27.09
N GLY A 149 14.25 25.43 25.85
CA GLY A 149 14.70 26.65 25.16
C GLY A 149 14.11 27.91 25.79
N ASN A 150 14.83 29.03 25.75
CA ASN A 150 14.44 30.28 26.41
C ASN A 150 14.69 31.52 25.53
N ALA A 151 13.81 31.74 24.54
CA ALA A 151 13.86 32.87 23.62
C ALA A 151 13.38 34.16 24.30
N ASN A 152 14.17 34.67 25.26
CA ASN A 152 13.86 35.85 26.07
C ASN A 152 14.69 37.11 25.72
N TYR A 153 15.32 37.17 24.54
CA TYR A 153 16.16 38.32 24.19
C TYR A 153 15.40 39.65 24.25
N GLY A 154 15.99 40.61 24.98
CA GLY A 154 15.42 41.93 25.27
C GLY A 154 14.43 41.96 26.44
N TYR A 155 13.77 40.85 26.80
CA TYR A 155 12.81 40.80 27.92
C TYR A 155 13.54 40.84 29.28
N PRO A 156 13.05 41.58 30.30
CA PRO A 156 11.79 42.32 30.38
C PRO A 156 11.83 43.78 29.87
N GLY A 157 12.95 44.24 29.30
CA GLY A 157 13.10 45.63 28.83
C GLY A 157 12.44 45.95 27.48
N SER A 158 12.29 44.95 26.61
CA SER A 158 11.64 45.04 25.30
C SER A 158 10.91 43.73 24.97
N THR A 159 9.84 43.86 24.18
CA THR A 159 9.12 42.74 23.55
C THR A 159 9.02 42.91 22.04
N THR A 160 9.90 43.69 21.41
CA THR A 160 9.94 43.82 19.95
C THR A 160 10.38 42.49 19.30
N PRO A 161 9.67 41.97 18.29
CA PRO A 161 10.08 40.79 17.50
C PRO A 161 11.55 40.84 17.04
N SER A 162 12.30 39.78 17.31
CA SER A 162 13.71 39.63 16.92
C SER A 162 14.15 38.15 16.88
N GLU A 163 15.22 37.83 16.17
CA GLU A 163 15.76 36.48 15.95
C GLU A 163 16.27 35.71 17.19
N TYR A 164 16.01 36.19 18.41
CA TYR A 164 16.35 35.51 19.66
C TYR A 164 15.21 35.61 20.70
N ASN A 165 14.02 36.04 20.28
CA ASN A 165 12.85 36.09 21.17
C ASN A 165 11.58 35.41 20.64
N GLN A 166 11.72 34.64 19.56
CA GLN A 166 10.69 33.76 19.01
C GLN A 166 11.06 32.29 19.25
N GLY A 167 10.08 31.40 19.35
CA GLY A 167 10.29 29.98 19.05
C GLY A 167 11.28 29.29 19.98
N GLY A 168 10.93 29.18 21.27
CA GLY A 168 11.83 28.62 22.29
C GLY A 168 12.27 27.19 21.94
N GLY A 169 11.35 26.33 21.50
CA GLY A 169 11.67 25.01 20.97
C GLY A 169 12.21 25.07 19.53
N ILE A 170 11.33 25.42 18.57
CA ILE A 170 11.69 25.64 17.17
C ILE A 170 11.47 27.10 16.78
N GLU A 171 12.44 27.69 16.08
CA GLU A 171 12.26 28.89 15.27
C GLU A 171 12.37 28.56 13.77
N LEU A 172 11.32 28.84 13.01
CA LEU A 172 11.35 28.86 11.54
C LEU A 172 11.61 30.31 11.10
N TYR A 173 12.87 30.62 10.75
CA TYR A 173 13.38 31.98 10.59
C TYR A 173 13.63 32.34 9.12
N SER A 174 13.12 33.50 8.68
CA SER A 174 13.18 33.92 7.28
C SER A 174 13.43 35.41 7.05
N THR A 175 14.55 35.72 6.37
CA THR A 175 15.08 37.08 6.13
C THR A 175 15.43 37.39 4.66
N VAL A 176 15.32 36.41 3.76
CA VAL A 176 15.89 36.48 2.41
C VAL A 176 14.90 37.04 1.39
N VAL A 177 15.05 38.31 1.03
CA VAL A 177 14.22 39.04 0.05
C VAL A 177 14.25 38.44 -1.38
N SER A 178 13.52 37.35 -1.60
CA SER A 178 13.44 36.62 -2.86
C SER A 178 12.14 35.82 -2.98
N PHE A 179 11.38 36.04 -4.06
CA PHE A 179 10.16 35.29 -4.39
C PHE A 179 10.36 33.78 -4.62
N TYR A 180 11.60 33.29 -4.64
CA TYR A 180 11.95 31.88 -4.81
C TYR A 180 12.57 31.26 -3.56
N THR A 181 12.67 32.01 -2.46
CA THR A 181 13.24 31.54 -1.21
C THR A 181 12.14 31.26 -0.19
N TYR A 182 12.13 30.03 0.31
CA TYR A 182 11.14 29.50 1.22
C TYR A 182 11.83 29.00 2.49
N ALA A 183 11.08 28.95 3.58
CA ALA A 183 11.40 28.16 4.76
C ALA A 183 10.26 27.15 4.96
N TYR A 184 10.55 25.85 4.91
CA TYR A 184 9.55 24.78 4.99
C TYR A 184 10.00 23.73 6.01
N ALA A 185 9.20 23.48 7.04
CA ALA A 185 9.51 22.49 8.09
C ALA A 185 8.32 21.57 8.34
N GLN A 186 8.53 20.25 8.20
CA GLN A 186 7.57 19.22 8.58
C GLN A 186 7.97 18.66 9.94
N VAL A 187 7.35 19.14 11.00
CA VAL A 187 7.56 18.62 12.35
C VAL A 187 6.56 17.52 12.60
N LEU A 188 7.02 16.28 12.74
CA LEU A 188 6.18 15.09 12.90
C LEU A 188 6.48 14.42 14.25
N ASN A 189 5.47 13.90 14.92
CA ASN A 189 5.62 13.04 16.11
C ASN A 189 6.44 13.69 17.27
N CYS A 190 6.55 15.03 17.33
CA CYS A 190 7.45 15.72 18.25
C CYS A 190 6.74 16.22 19.53
N THR A 191 7.45 16.18 20.66
CA THR A 191 6.97 16.71 21.95
C THR A 191 7.73 17.97 22.34
N PHE A 192 7.05 19.10 22.39
CA PHE A 192 7.58 20.38 22.87
C PHE A 192 7.21 20.58 24.34
N ILE A 193 8.20 20.61 25.24
CA ILE A 193 7.94 20.76 26.68
C ILE A 193 8.81 21.80 27.38
N ASN A 194 8.20 22.61 28.26
CA ASN A 194 8.90 23.57 29.13
C ASN A 194 9.75 24.62 28.37
N ASN A 195 9.38 24.97 27.14
CA ASN A 195 10.05 26.03 26.38
C ASN A 195 9.45 27.41 26.71
N PHE A 196 10.28 28.45 26.68
CA PHE A 196 9.92 29.85 26.92
C PHE A 196 10.27 30.72 25.70
N ALA A 197 9.43 31.69 25.36
CA ALA A 197 9.72 32.71 24.34
C ALA A 197 9.06 34.06 24.67
N VAL A 198 9.35 35.12 23.90
CA VAL A 198 8.49 36.32 23.88
C VAL A 198 7.27 36.07 22.98
N TYR A 199 7.44 35.38 21.84
CA TYR A 199 6.35 34.86 21.01
C TYR A 199 6.60 33.38 20.64
N GLY A 200 5.56 32.54 20.67
CA GLY A 200 5.67 31.14 20.22
C GLY A 200 6.54 30.31 21.16
N GLY A 201 6.06 30.07 22.38
CA GLY A 201 6.84 29.44 23.45
C GLY A 201 7.50 28.12 23.02
N ALA A 202 6.75 27.26 22.34
CA ALA A 202 7.26 26.02 21.74
C ALA A 202 7.77 26.21 20.31
N TYR A 203 7.00 26.86 19.44
CA TYR A 203 7.29 26.97 18.01
C TYR A 203 6.84 28.33 17.47
N ALA A 204 7.74 29.05 16.80
CA ALA A 204 7.40 30.25 16.05
C ALA A 204 7.74 30.14 14.56
N SER A 205 6.84 30.64 13.71
CA SER A 205 7.19 31.03 12.33
C SER A 205 7.45 32.54 12.30
N TYR A 206 8.71 32.93 12.10
CA TYR A 206 9.14 34.33 12.11
C TYR A 206 9.68 34.76 10.75
N SER A 207 9.03 35.75 10.15
CA SER A 207 9.42 36.33 8.87
C SER A 207 9.55 37.84 8.95
N THR A 208 10.62 38.37 8.33
CA THR A 208 10.97 39.79 8.45
C THR A 208 10.88 40.60 7.17
N THR A 209 10.98 40.00 5.96
CA THR A 209 10.97 40.79 4.70
C THR A 209 10.72 39.97 3.41
N GLY A 210 9.51 40.04 2.86
CA GLY A 210 9.18 39.61 1.49
C GLY A 210 9.33 38.10 1.21
N THR A 211 9.15 37.22 2.21
CA THR A 211 9.36 35.78 2.08
C THR A 211 8.07 34.96 2.24
N ILE A 212 8.19 33.63 2.05
CA ILE A 212 7.11 32.68 2.27
C ILE A 212 7.56 31.58 3.24
N ALA A 213 6.92 31.52 4.40
CA ALA A 213 7.14 30.48 5.41
C ALA A 213 6.00 29.45 5.41
N PHE A 214 6.37 28.18 5.52
CA PHE A 214 5.48 27.04 5.62
C PHE A 214 5.85 26.21 6.84
N ALA A 215 4.93 26.08 7.78
CA ALA A 215 5.09 25.31 9.00
C ALA A 215 4.06 24.19 9.05
N THR A 216 4.47 22.99 9.43
CA THR A 216 3.53 21.90 9.69
C THR A 216 3.91 21.17 10.98
N ALA A 217 2.92 20.93 11.84
CA ALA A 217 3.04 20.08 13.01
C ALA A 217 2.03 18.93 12.88
N PHE A 218 2.51 17.68 12.90
CA PHE A 218 1.68 16.46 12.87
C PHE A 218 1.95 15.59 14.09
N ASN A 219 0.91 15.03 14.70
CA ASN A 219 1.07 14.07 15.80
C ASN A 219 1.94 14.64 16.96
N CYS A 220 1.87 15.96 17.16
CA CYS A 220 2.77 16.70 18.04
C CYS A 220 2.09 17.01 19.38
N VAL A 221 2.89 17.05 20.44
CA VAL A 221 2.45 17.43 21.80
C VAL A 221 3.12 18.74 22.20
N PHE A 222 2.33 19.78 22.41
CA PHE A 222 2.77 21.07 22.94
C PHE A 222 2.35 21.16 24.42
N LYS A 223 3.28 20.97 25.35
CA LYS A 223 2.99 20.85 26.79
C LYS A 223 3.77 21.84 27.67
N ASP A 224 3.08 22.51 28.59
CA ASP A 224 3.67 23.38 29.63
C ASP A 224 4.52 24.57 29.10
N ASN A 225 4.41 24.93 27.82
CA ASN A 225 5.22 26.00 27.21
C ASN A 225 4.69 27.40 27.53
N THR A 226 5.57 28.41 27.49
CA THR A 226 5.28 29.78 27.92
C THR A 226 5.69 30.82 26.89
N ALA A 227 4.82 31.77 26.57
CA ALA A 227 5.18 32.99 25.87
C ALA A 227 4.99 34.22 26.77
N VAL A 228 5.79 35.28 26.58
CA VAL A 228 5.54 36.57 27.24
C VAL A 228 4.30 37.22 26.65
N VAL A 229 4.29 37.43 25.33
CA VAL A 229 3.26 38.21 24.63
C VAL A 229 2.22 37.27 24.04
N ASP A 230 2.58 36.54 22.98
CA ASP A 230 1.65 35.90 22.06
C ASP A 230 2.03 34.43 21.79
N GLY A 231 1.04 33.53 21.80
CA GLY A 231 1.21 32.12 21.39
C GLY A 231 2.07 31.29 22.34
N GLY A 232 1.52 30.87 23.49
CA GLY A 232 2.27 30.10 24.49
C GLY A 232 2.80 28.74 23.99
N ALA A 233 2.11 28.09 23.03
CA ALA A 233 2.68 27.02 22.23
C ALA A 233 3.19 27.54 20.88
N TYR A 234 2.27 27.94 19.99
CA TYR A 234 2.58 28.33 18.62
C TYR A 234 2.32 29.82 18.35
N ALA A 235 3.24 30.49 17.66
CA ALA A 235 3.01 31.83 17.11
C ALA A 235 3.45 31.97 15.65
N THR A 236 2.67 32.69 14.84
CA THR A 236 3.18 33.31 13.61
C THR A 236 3.50 34.77 13.89
N VAL A 237 4.69 35.24 13.48
CA VAL A 237 5.11 36.64 13.59
C VAL A 237 5.62 37.13 12.23
N SER A 238 4.90 38.08 11.62
CA SER A 238 5.16 38.61 10.27
C SER A 238 5.29 40.14 10.34
N VAL A 239 6.50 40.66 10.11
CA VAL A 239 6.82 42.08 10.34
C VAL A 239 7.15 42.94 9.10
N ASN A 240 7.06 42.40 7.86
CA ASN A 240 6.99 43.22 6.63
C ASN A 240 6.25 42.50 5.47
N GLY A 241 4.93 42.34 5.58
CA GLY A 241 4.05 42.02 4.44
C GLY A 241 4.14 40.60 3.84
N ASP A 242 4.55 39.62 4.64
CA ASP A 242 4.93 38.28 4.18
C ASP A 242 3.76 37.34 3.81
N VAL A 243 4.09 36.08 3.49
CA VAL A 243 3.15 34.97 3.40
C VAL A 243 3.53 33.91 4.43
N VAL A 244 2.59 33.52 5.29
CA VAL A 244 2.78 32.40 6.23
C VAL A 244 1.59 31.46 6.17
N TYR A 245 1.87 30.19 5.91
CA TYR A 245 0.90 29.10 6.00
C TYR A 245 1.35 28.11 7.07
N THR A 246 0.51 27.87 8.06
CA THR A 246 0.75 26.90 9.13
C THR A 246 -0.37 25.87 9.15
N ASP A 247 -0.01 24.59 9.18
CA ASP A 247 -0.93 23.47 9.37
C ASP A 247 -0.60 22.76 10.70
N LEU A 248 -1.48 22.91 11.69
CA LEU A 248 -1.39 22.25 13.00
C LEU A 248 -2.42 21.11 13.03
N LEU A 249 -1.96 19.88 12.84
CA LEU A 249 -2.80 18.73 12.47
C LEU A 249 -2.59 17.59 13.45
N ASN A 250 -3.67 16.90 13.86
CA ASN A 250 -3.60 15.74 14.74
C ASN A 250 -2.72 15.97 15.99
N SER A 251 -2.89 17.10 16.68
CA SER A 251 -1.91 17.58 17.67
C SER A 251 -2.56 18.04 18.98
N VAL A 252 -1.80 17.99 20.07
CA VAL A 252 -2.27 18.19 21.45
C VAL A 252 -1.63 19.44 22.04
N PHE A 253 -2.43 20.28 22.71
CA PHE A 253 -1.98 21.50 23.39
C PHE A 253 -2.39 21.43 24.87
N ILE A 254 -1.42 21.29 25.77
CA ILE A 254 -1.61 21.07 27.21
C ILE A 254 -0.92 22.18 28.04
N ASN A 255 -1.65 22.84 28.94
CA ASN A 255 -1.09 23.79 29.93
C ASN A 255 -0.27 24.99 29.39
N ASN A 256 -0.26 25.24 28.08
CA ASN A 256 0.55 26.31 27.49
C ASN A 256 -0.05 27.68 27.87
N LYS A 257 0.79 28.69 28.08
CA LYS A 257 0.36 29.97 28.69
C LYS A 257 1.06 31.20 28.09
N THR A 258 0.35 32.33 28.12
CA THR A 258 0.90 33.67 27.86
C THR A 258 0.91 34.50 29.13
N ILE A 259 1.96 35.30 29.36
CA ILE A 259 2.04 36.21 30.52
C ILE A 259 1.16 37.46 30.31
N ASN A 260 1.21 38.05 29.11
CA ASN A 260 0.50 39.29 28.77
C ASN A 260 -0.84 39.06 28.04
N GLY A 261 -1.26 37.80 27.87
CA GLY A 261 -2.60 37.45 27.38
C GLY A 261 -2.80 37.38 25.86
N GLY A 262 -1.76 37.16 25.05
CA GLY A 262 -1.86 37.05 23.59
C GLY A 262 -2.13 35.63 23.05
N GLY A 263 -3.08 34.87 23.60
CA GLY A 263 -3.35 33.52 23.12
C GLY A 263 -2.41 32.47 23.71
N SER A 264 -2.87 31.77 24.74
CA SER A 264 -2.10 30.82 25.53
C SER A 264 -1.62 29.59 24.76
N ALA A 265 -2.37 29.14 23.74
CA ALA A 265 -1.96 28.07 22.85
C ALA A 265 -1.46 28.63 21.52
N ILE A 266 -2.28 29.40 20.80
CA ILE A 266 -1.99 29.83 19.42
C ILE A 266 -2.12 31.34 19.29
N SER A 267 -1.19 31.98 18.58
CA SER A 267 -1.36 33.38 18.15
C SER A 267 -0.80 33.67 16.76
N THR A 268 -1.22 34.82 16.23
CA THR A 268 -0.73 35.39 14.98
C THR A 268 -0.54 36.91 15.18
N TYR A 269 0.68 37.39 14.97
CA TYR A 269 1.09 38.79 15.08
C TYR A 269 1.51 39.31 13.70
N VAL A 270 0.75 40.25 13.14
CA VAL A 270 0.93 40.74 11.77
C VAL A 270 0.87 42.26 11.77
N ASP A 271 1.97 42.93 11.38
CA ASP A 271 2.11 44.38 11.57
C ASP A 271 1.87 45.25 10.33
N THR A 272 1.82 44.65 9.15
CA THR A 272 1.81 45.29 7.83
C THR A 272 1.04 44.40 6.86
N ASN A 273 0.50 44.95 5.77
CA ASN A 273 -0.42 44.22 4.91
C ASN A 273 0.21 42.96 4.27
N PRO A 274 -0.14 41.74 4.72
CA PRO A 274 0.49 40.51 4.27
C PRO A 274 -0.09 40.09 2.93
N ASN A 275 0.69 39.32 2.17
CA ASN A 275 0.16 38.69 0.96
C ASN A 275 -0.78 37.52 1.31
N ALA A 276 -0.55 36.83 2.44
CA ALA A 276 -1.56 36.08 3.22
C ALA A 276 -0.95 35.46 4.49
N VAL A 277 -1.58 35.63 5.66
CA VAL A 277 -1.31 34.79 6.85
C VAL A 277 -2.48 33.83 7.08
N ARG A 278 -2.18 32.54 7.29
CA ARG A 278 -3.14 31.49 7.63
C ARG A 278 -2.56 30.51 8.64
N VAL A 279 -3.35 30.16 9.65
CA VAL A 279 -3.11 28.99 10.51
C VAL A 279 -4.34 28.08 10.44
N ASN A 280 -4.16 26.84 9.99
CA ASN A 280 -5.18 25.81 10.06
C ASN A 280 -4.90 24.94 11.29
N VAL A 281 -5.94 24.58 12.02
CA VAL A 281 -5.94 23.73 13.20
C VAL A 281 -6.99 22.65 12.96
N THR A 282 -6.59 21.38 12.88
CA THR A 282 -7.49 20.29 12.48
C THR A 282 -7.24 19.06 13.32
N ASN A 283 -8.29 18.37 13.76
CA ASN A 283 -8.20 17.13 14.53
C ASN A 283 -7.29 17.31 15.77
N CYS A 284 -7.43 18.43 16.48
CA CYS A 284 -6.55 18.78 17.61
C CYS A 284 -7.29 18.75 18.96
N VAL A 285 -6.57 18.53 20.05
CA VAL A 285 -7.10 18.61 21.42
C VAL A 285 -6.36 19.70 22.19
N PHE A 286 -7.12 20.67 22.73
CA PHE A 286 -6.63 21.70 23.63
C PHE A 286 -7.16 21.40 25.02
N TYR A 287 -6.26 21.19 25.99
CA TYR A 287 -6.60 20.85 27.37
C TYR A 287 -5.89 21.76 28.39
N ASN A 288 -6.67 22.35 29.29
CA ASN A 288 -6.17 23.09 30.46
C ASN A 288 -5.20 24.26 30.13
N ASN A 289 -5.36 24.90 28.97
CA ASN A 289 -4.61 26.10 28.61
C ASN A 289 -5.43 27.34 29.09
N PRO A 290 -4.87 28.27 29.88
CA PRO A 290 -5.58 29.46 30.35
C PRO A 290 -6.06 30.40 29.21
N LEU A 291 -6.85 31.43 29.54
CA LEU A 291 -7.42 32.33 28.54
C LEU A 291 -6.60 33.63 28.34
N PRO A 292 -6.74 34.29 27.17
CA PRO A 292 -7.44 33.80 25.98
C PRO A 292 -6.67 32.66 25.30
N LEU A 293 -7.36 31.73 24.65
CA LEU A 293 -6.74 30.51 24.11
C LEU A 293 -6.01 30.74 22.78
N ILE A 294 -6.73 31.37 21.85
CA ILE A 294 -6.29 31.67 20.49
C ILE A 294 -6.40 33.19 20.29
N ASN A 295 -5.40 33.81 19.68
CA ASN A 295 -5.39 35.25 19.41
C ASN A 295 -5.02 35.56 17.94
N SER A 296 -5.49 36.70 17.45
CA SER A 296 -5.11 37.25 16.14
C SER A 296 -4.97 38.77 16.21
N VAL A 297 -3.73 39.23 16.08
CA VAL A 297 -3.31 40.63 16.18
C VAL A 297 -3.02 41.17 14.77
N LEU A 298 -3.77 42.20 14.41
CA LEU A 298 -3.62 42.97 13.17
C LEU A 298 -3.20 44.40 13.53
N LEU A 299 -2.02 44.83 13.09
CA LEU A 299 -1.56 46.23 13.20
C LEU A 299 -1.54 46.91 11.83
N ASN A 300 -1.45 48.25 11.83
CA ASN A 300 -1.28 49.15 10.69
C ASN A 300 -2.14 48.86 9.42
N GLY A 301 -3.34 48.29 9.59
CA GLY A 301 -4.30 48.07 8.50
C GLY A 301 -4.08 46.82 7.64
N ALA A 302 -3.42 45.79 8.19
CA ALA A 302 -3.27 44.50 7.52
C ALA A 302 -4.63 43.85 7.13
N ALA A 303 -4.75 43.37 5.89
CA ALA A 303 -6.05 42.99 5.32
C ALA A 303 -6.41 41.49 5.38
N VAL A 304 -5.43 40.58 5.55
CA VAL A 304 -5.67 39.12 5.52
C VAL A 304 -4.82 38.37 6.55
N ASN A 305 -5.39 38.19 7.74
CA ASN A 305 -4.99 37.14 8.69
C ASN A 305 -6.22 36.27 8.98
N ARG A 306 -6.05 34.95 9.12
CA ARG A 306 -7.12 33.98 9.41
C ARG A 306 -6.59 32.78 10.17
N ILE A 307 -7.32 32.37 11.20
CA ILE A 307 -7.10 31.08 11.88
C ILE A 307 -8.36 30.25 11.70
N TRP A 308 -8.25 29.03 11.17
CA TRP A 308 -9.36 28.09 11.08
C TRP A 308 -9.14 26.93 12.05
N CYS A 309 -10.09 26.72 12.95
CA CYS A 309 -10.17 25.54 13.79
C CYS A 309 -11.30 24.64 13.27
N SER A 310 -10.96 23.40 12.96
CA SER A 310 -11.90 22.38 12.48
C SER A 310 -11.75 21.09 13.29
N TYR A 311 -12.85 20.37 13.52
CA TYR A 311 -12.83 18.99 14.04
C TYR A 311 -12.04 18.78 15.34
N SER A 312 -11.94 19.84 16.15
CA SER A 312 -11.04 19.92 17.31
C SER A 312 -11.82 20.07 18.62
N ILE A 313 -11.25 19.58 19.72
CA ILE A 313 -11.83 19.67 21.06
C ILE A 313 -11.09 20.75 21.87
N PHE A 314 -11.85 21.66 22.48
CA PHE A 314 -11.37 22.76 23.29
C PHE A 314 -11.88 22.63 24.74
N TRP A 315 -11.13 21.90 25.57
CA TRP A 315 -11.53 21.47 26.90
C TRP A 315 -10.69 22.11 28.02
N ASN A 316 -11.26 22.17 29.23
CA ASN A 316 -10.63 22.77 30.42
C ASN A 316 -11.31 22.24 31.69
N PRO A 317 -10.64 22.13 32.85
CA PRO A 317 -11.27 21.68 34.10
C PRO A 317 -12.40 22.59 34.62
N THR A 318 -12.53 23.80 34.09
CA THR A 318 -13.67 24.71 34.29
C THR A 318 -14.13 25.28 32.94
N PRO A 319 -15.43 25.51 32.71
CA PRO A 319 -15.89 26.05 31.43
C PRO A 319 -15.33 27.45 31.19
N TYR A 320 -14.88 27.70 29.96
CA TYR A 320 -14.38 29.00 29.53
C TYR A 320 -15.55 30.02 29.49
N PRO A 321 -15.41 31.25 30.03
CA PRO A 321 -16.46 32.26 29.93
C PRO A 321 -16.76 32.65 28.48
N ASP A 322 -18.02 32.91 28.15
CA ASP A 322 -18.50 33.02 26.77
C ASP A 322 -17.85 34.17 25.96
N ASN A 323 -17.42 35.22 26.65
CA ASN A 323 -16.68 36.34 26.07
C ASN A 323 -15.18 36.06 25.87
N SER A 324 -14.73 34.81 25.98
CA SER A 324 -13.31 34.44 25.89
C SER A 324 -12.90 33.85 24.53
N PHE A 325 -13.86 33.38 23.73
CA PHE A 325 -13.66 32.93 22.35
C PHE A 325 -14.04 34.03 21.33
N ILE A 326 -13.81 35.30 21.67
CA ILE A 326 -14.02 36.42 20.75
C ILE A 326 -13.13 36.23 19.52
N SER A 327 -13.73 36.25 18.34
CA SER A 327 -13.03 36.17 17.05
C SER A 327 -12.32 37.48 16.72
N SER A 328 -11.27 37.83 17.48
CA SER A 328 -10.31 38.85 17.07
C SER A 328 -9.68 38.47 15.73
N GLY A 329 -9.37 39.46 14.89
CA GLY A 329 -8.51 39.33 13.71
C GLY A 329 -8.75 38.16 12.73
N GLY A 330 -9.95 37.58 12.66
CA GLY A 330 -10.29 36.54 11.67
C GLY A 330 -10.17 35.07 12.11
N VAL A 331 -10.26 34.76 13.42
CA VAL A 331 -10.43 33.37 13.87
C VAL A 331 -11.81 32.82 13.48
N THR A 332 -11.88 31.56 13.05
CA THR A 332 -13.09 30.81 12.66
C THR A 332 -13.06 29.42 13.30
N TYR A 333 -14.17 29.00 13.92
CA TYR A 333 -14.35 27.65 14.46
C TYR A 333 -15.47 26.93 13.68
N ASN A 334 -15.24 25.68 13.27
CA ASN A 334 -16.15 24.90 12.43
C ASN A 334 -16.19 23.44 12.89
N THR A 335 -17.36 22.90 13.24
CA THR A 335 -17.50 21.49 13.68
C THR A 335 -16.49 21.14 14.79
N CYS A 336 -16.41 21.97 15.83
CA CYS A 336 -15.57 21.76 17.00
C CYS A 336 -16.42 21.47 18.24
N ASP A 337 -15.80 20.96 19.30
CA ASP A 337 -16.37 20.93 20.66
C ASP A 337 -15.67 21.99 21.51
N MET A 338 -16.43 22.81 22.22
CA MET A 338 -15.92 24.00 22.92
C MET A 338 -16.57 24.16 24.29
N TYR A 339 -15.80 23.88 25.35
CA TYR A 339 -16.32 23.88 26.72
C TYR A 339 -16.54 25.30 27.26
N MET A 340 -17.72 25.85 26.97
CA MET A 340 -18.12 27.22 27.26
C MET A 340 -19.28 27.26 28.28
N ALA A 341 -19.60 28.43 28.84
CA ALA A 341 -20.79 28.54 29.70
C ALA A 341 -22.11 28.56 28.90
N THR A 342 -22.08 29.00 27.64
CA THR A 342 -23.15 28.82 26.63
C THR A 342 -22.58 28.39 25.28
N ALA A 343 -23.31 27.55 24.54
CA ALA A 343 -22.86 26.98 23.27
C ALA A 343 -22.90 28.00 22.11
N SER A 344 -21.87 27.98 21.25
CA SER A 344 -21.81 28.82 20.05
C SER A 344 -22.49 28.19 18.84
N SER A 345 -22.99 29.01 17.90
CA SER A 345 -23.76 28.54 16.75
C SER A 345 -22.92 27.74 15.75
N GLY A 346 -23.06 26.42 15.75
CA GLY A 346 -22.41 25.51 14.80
C GLY A 346 -21.28 24.64 15.38
N ASN A 347 -20.97 24.81 16.67
CA ASN A 347 -20.07 23.94 17.43
C ASN A 347 -20.86 23.25 18.56
N THR A 348 -20.35 22.15 19.08
CA THR A 348 -20.90 21.51 20.28
C THR A 348 -20.21 22.05 21.55
N ASN A 349 -20.83 21.77 22.69
CA ASN A 349 -20.37 22.10 24.02
C ASN A 349 -20.90 21.00 24.95
N VAL A 350 -20.23 19.85 24.92
CA VAL A 350 -20.62 18.61 25.59
C VAL A 350 -19.38 18.01 26.24
N ASP A 351 -19.55 17.17 27.27
CA ASP A 351 -18.39 16.45 27.80
C ASP A 351 -17.89 15.43 26.75
N PRO A 352 -16.63 15.50 26.28
CA PRO A 352 -16.06 14.50 25.39
C PRO A 352 -15.81 13.16 26.09
N LEU A 353 -15.96 13.10 27.42
CA LEU A 353 -15.81 11.90 28.25
C LEU A 353 -14.44 11.25 28.07
N PHE A 354 -13.39 12.07 28.14
CA PHE A 354 -12.00 11.62 28.12
C PHE A 354 -11.70 10.60 29.24
N VAL A 355 -10.91 9.58 28.93
CA VAL A 355 -10.58 8.48 29.86
C VAL A 355 -9.69 8.96 31.02
N ASP A 356 -8.62 9.72 30.74
CA ASP A 356 -7.81 10.39 31.77
C ASP A 356 -7.05 11.60 31.16
N ALA A 357 -7.80 12.67 30.87
CA ALA A 357 -7.23 13.91 30.34
C ALA A 357 -6.15 14.56 31.25
N PRO A 358 -6.25 14.54 32.60
CA PRO A 358 -5.16 14.98 33.48
C PRO A 358 -3.84 14.23 33.28
N ALA A 359 -3.86 12.92 33.02
CA ALA A 359 -2.68 12.14 32.67
C ALA A 359 -2.20 12.35 31.22
N GLY A 360 -2.98 13.03 30.38
CA GLY A 360 -2.73 13.20 28.95
C GLY A 360 -3.37 12.13 28.07
N ASN A 361 -4.25 11.28 28.61
CA ASN A 361 -4.99 10.28 27.85
C ASN A 361 -6.32 10.86 27.32
N PHE A 362 -6.26 11.39 26.10
CA PHE A 362 -7.40 12.00 25.41
C PHE A 362 -8.23 11.01 24.58
N HIS A 363 -8.05 9.69 24.77
CA HIS A 363 -9.05 8.72 24.32
C HIS A 363 -10.40 9.05 24.97
N VAL A 364 -11.49 8.86 24.24
CA VAL A 364 -12.85 9.11 24.74
C VAL A 364 -13.55 7.79 25.09
N SER A 365 -14.48 7.85 26.05
CA SER A 365 -15.32 6.71 26.39
C SER A 365 -16.16 6.27 25.18
N PRO A 366 -16.38 4.97 24.90
CA PRO A 366 -17.13 4.49 23.72
C PRO A 366 -18.56 5.03 23.56
N CYS A 367 -19.14 5.59 24.61
CA CYS A 367 -20.46 6.23 24.63
C CYS A 367 -20.41 7.76 24.41
N SER A 368 -19.23 8.31 24.06
CA SER A 368 -18.98 9.74 23.98
C SER A 368 -19.78 10.44 22.87
N PRO A 369 -20.28 11.67 23.12
CA PRO A 369 -21.02 12.45 22.13
C PRO A 369 -20.15 12.95 20.98
N VAL A 370 -18.81 12.99 21.12
CA VAL A 370 -17.90 13.46 20.06
C VAL A 370 -17.49 12.40 19.04
N ILE A 371 -17.85 11.13 19.29
CA ILE A 371 -17.64 10.01 18.35
C ILE A 371 -18.61 10.13 17.16
N ASP A 372 -18.19 9.82 15.94
CA ASP A 372 -18.99 9.97 14.69
C ASP A 372 -19.57 11.39 14.46
N TYR A 373 -19.08 12.41 15.17
CA TYR A 373 -19.72 13.73 15.21
C TYR A 373 -19.52 14.54 13.92
N ALA A 374 -18.38 14.36 13.25
CA ALA A 374 -17.95 15.21 12.15
C ALA A 374 -18.28 14.64 10.75
N GLY A 375 -18.62 15.55 9.82
CA GLY A 375 -18.70 15.22 8.40
C GLY A 375 -17.31 15.23 7.74
N TYR A 376 -17.11 14.25 6.85
CA TYR A 376 -15.85 13.87 6.19
C TYR A 376 -14.90 15.01 5.78
N ALA A 377 -13.63 14.89 6.17
CA ALA A 377 -12.52 15.72 5.74
C ALA A 377 -11.49 14.90 4.95
N TYR A 378 -11.48 15.05 3.62
CA TYR A 378 -10.48 14.38 2.78
C TYR A 378 -9.08 14.91 3.08
N TYR A 379 -8.22 14.04 3.64
CA TYR A 379 -6.79 14.25 3.71
C TYR A 379 -6.05 13.06 3.06
N GLY A 380 -5.12 13.34 2.15
CA GLY A 380 -4.23 12.34 1.57
C GLY A 380 -3.05 12.04 2.51
N ALA A 381 -2.33 10.94 2.27
CA ALA A 381 -1.13 10.60 3.06
C ALA A 381 -0.09 11.75 3.08
N PRO A 382 0.63 11.98 4.19
CA PRO A 382 0.64 11.20 5.45
C PRO A 382 -0.52 11.50 6.43
N TRP A 383 -1.44 12.39 6.08
CA TRP A 383 -2.43 12.99 6.98
C TRP A 383 -3.65 12.11 7.31
N ASN A 384 -3.56 10.80 7.06
CA ASN A 384 -4.70 9.88 7.02
C ASN A 384 -4.76 8.89 8.21
N THR A 385 -4.01 9.15 9.28
CA THR A 385 -4.04 8.39 10.52
C THR A 385 -4.37 9.25 11.74
N ASP A 386 -4.93 8.62 12.77
CA ASP A 386 -5.12 9.17 14.11
C ASP A 386 -3.79 9.24 14.89
N PHE A 387 -3.85 9.65 16.17
CA PHE A 387 -2.68 9.86 17.03
C PHE A 387 -1.94 8.58 17.43
N ASP A 388 -2.66 7.45 17.49
CA ASP A 388 -2.07 6.13 17.75
C ASP A 388 -1.37 5.59 16.49
N GLY A 389 -2.00 5.81 15.32
CA GLY A 389 -1.55 5.38 14.00
C GLY A 389 -2.62 4.60 13.21
N ASN A 390 -3.85 4.51 13.71
CA ASN A 390 -4.98 3.85 13.04
C ASN A 390 -5.51 4.72 11.89
N PRO A 391 -6.24 4.17 10.89
CA PRO A 391 -6.87 4.97 9.85
C PRO A 391 -7.83 6.02 10.43
N ARG A 392 -7.72 7.27 9.96
CA ARG A 392 -8.51 8.43 10.45
C ARG A 392 -9.97 8.48 9.94
N LEU A 393 -10.51 7.38 9.43
CA LEU A 393 -11.92 7.31 9.04
C LEU A 393 -12.42 5.86 9.17
N GLN A 394 -13.27 5.59 10.16
CA GLN A 394 -13.71 4.24 10.50
C GLN A 394 -15.24 4.06 10.52
N GLY A 395 -15.94 4.59 9.50
CA GLY A 395 -17.39 4.36 9.34
C GLY A 395 -18.08 5.31 8.37
N GLY A 396 -17.51 6.50 8.14
CA GLY A 396 -18.03 7.51 7.20
C GLY A 396 -18.15 8.91 7.80
N SER A 397 -18.11 9.00 9.14
CA SER A 397 -17.85 10.22 9.91
C SER A 397 -16.45 10.17 10.54
N GLU A 398 -15.97 11.30 11.04
CA GLU A 398 -14.78 11.41 11.90
C GLU A 398 -15.17 11.76 13.34
N ASP A 399 -14.34 11.37 14.30
CA ASP A 399 -14.43 11.80 15.70
C ASP A 399 -13.86 13.23 15.86
N LEU A 400 -14.27 13.99 16.89
CA LEU A 400 -13.55 15.23 17.21
C LEU A 400 -12.25 14.93 17.98
N GLY A 401 -11.22 15.73 17.75
CA GLY A 401 -9.92 15.58 18.42
C GLY A 401 -8.96 14.69 17.62
N ILE A 402 -8.14 13.91 18.32
CA ILE A 402 -6.93 13.26 17.78
C ILE A 402 -7.06 11.73 17.57
N TYR A 403 -8.10 11.08 18.12
CA TYR A 403 -8.31 9.63 18.05
C TYR A 403 -9.58 9.28 17.26
N GLU A 404 -9.65 8.09 16.68
CA GLU A 404 -10.89 7.47 16.18
C GLU A 404 -11.37 6.37 17.14
N SER A 405 -12.66 6.34 17.46
CA SER A 405 -13.23 5.46 18.49
C SER A 405 -14.46 4.70 17.99
N THR A 406 -14.70 3.48 18.50
CA THR A 406 -15.94 2.75 18.17
C THR A 406 -17.09 3.18 19.08
N LYS A 407 -18.18 3.68 18.51
CA LYS A 407 -19.36 4.09 19.26
C LYS A 407 -20.18 2.91 19.79
N THR A 408 -20.34 2.81 21.11
CA THR A 408 -21.20 1.81 21.77
C THR A 408 -22.16 2.47 22.76
N THR A 409 -23.46 2.23 22.60
CA THR A 409 -24.49 2.76 23.51
C THR A 409 -24.80 1.76 24.64
N PHE A 410 -24.81 2.25 25.89
CA PHE A 410 -25.21 1.43 27.04
C PHE A 410 -26.74 1.29 27.12
N ALA A 411 -27.19 0.09 27.53
CA ALA A 411 -28.60 -0.16 27.80
C ALA A 411 -29.10 0.58 29.05
N ALA A 412 -30.36 1.00 29.02
CA ALA A 412 -31.08 1.58 30.15
C ALA A 412 -31.28 0.56 31.30
N PRO A 413 -31.57 1.00 32.54
CA PRO A 413 -31.83 0.08 33.64
C PRO A 413 -33.05 -0.79 33.33
N THR A 414 -32.94 -2.09 33.58
CA THR A 414 -34.09 -3.00 33.48
C THR A 414 -34.98 -2.83 34.71
N VAL A 415 -36.18 -2.31 34.46
CA VAL A 415 -37.22 -2.00 35.46
C VAL A 415 -38.24 -3.14 35.41
N SER A 416 -38.26 -4.01 36.42
CA SER A 416 -39.03 -5.26 36.43
C SER A 416 -40.54 -5.06 36.57
N THR A 417 -40.97 -3.99 37.24
CA THR A 417 -42.37 -3.59 37.45
C THR A 417 -42.54 -2.09 37.19
N PRO A 418 -42.61 -1.63 35.92
CA PRO A 418 -42.65 -0.21 35.58
C PRO A 418 -43.93 0.54 36.02
N THR A 419 -44.94 -0.19 36.53
CA THR A 419 -46.12 0.40 37.17
C THR A 419 -46.39 -0.24 38.53
N LEU A 420 -46.43 0.57 39.59
CA LEU A 420 -46.84 0.18 40.95
C LEU A 420 -48.26 0.68 41.23
N ASN A 421 -49.08 -0.12 41.90
CA ASN A 421 -50.50 0.15 42.13
C ASN A 421 -50.87 -0.01 43.61
N TYR A 422 -51.59 0.97 44.17
CA TYR A 422 -52.04 1.00 45.56
C TYR A 422 -53.54 1.30 45.68
N CYS A 423 -54.16 0.88 46.79
CA CYS A 423 -55.47 1.38 47.20
C CYS A 423 -55.33 2.73 47.92
N GLU A 424 -56.33 3.59 47.72
CA GLU A 424 -56.52 4.80 48.52
C GLU A 424 -56.58 4.44 50.02
N GLY A 425 -55.70 5.06 50.81
CA GLY A 425 -55.55 4.80 52.25
C GLY A 425 -54.67 3.58 52.63
N ALA A 426 -54.04 2.88 51.69
CA ALA A 426 -53.12 1.77 52.00
C ALA A 426 -51.79 2.27 52.57
N THR A 427 -51.22 1.58 53.57
CA THR A 427 -49.91 1.92 54.16
C THR A 427 -48.76 1.40 53.29
N VAL A 428 -47.73 2.23 53.07
CA VAL A 428 -46.51 1.90 52.29
C VAL A 428 -45.28 2.34 53.08
N THR A 429 -44.20 1.55 53.05
CA THR A 429 -42.97 1.79 53.83
C THR A 429 -41.68 1.81 53.03
N ASP A 430 -41.67 1.28 51.80
CA ASP A 430 -40.45 1.03 51.02
C ASP A 430 -40.33 2.01 49.83
N ASP A 431 -39.10 2.32 49.42
CA ASP A 431 -38.80 3.22 48.29
C ASP A 431 -38.64 2.49 46.94
N LEU A 432 -38.66 3.25 45.83
CA LEU A 432 -38.61 2.70 44.48
C LEU A 432 -37.31 1.94 44.12
N SER A 433 -36.21 2.08 44.87
CA SER A 433 -34.97 1.32 44.60
C SER A 433 -35.08 -0.14 45.03
N ALA A 434 -35.74 -0.40 46.16
CA ALA A 434 -35.94 -1.75 46.69
C ALA A 434 -36.94 -2.59 45.88
N LEU A 435 -37.77 -1.94 45.05
CA LEU A 435 -38.95 -2.55 44.43
C LEU A 435 -38.76 -3.04 42.98
N VAL A 436 -37.78 -2.54 42.21
CA VAL A 436 -37.91 -2.57 40.73
C VAL A 436 -36.65 -2.86 39.89
N ILE A 437 -35.41 -2.81 40.41
CA ILE A 437 -34.23 -2.67 39.52
C ILE A 437 -33.14 -3.74 39.76
N SER A 438 -32.64 -4.31 38.66
CA SER A 438 -31.39 -5.09 38.59
C SER A 438 -30.30 -4.25 37.90
N PRO A 439 -29.47 -3.48 38.64
CA PRO A 439 -28.53 -2.53 38.05
C PRO A 439 -27.25 -3.20 37.53
N THR A 440 -26.68 -2.64 36.44
CA THR A 440 -25.30 -2.90 36.01
C THR A 440 -24.37 -1.69 36.24
N GLY A 441 -24.84 -0.69 36.99
CA GLY A 441 -24.13 0.56 37.31
C GLY A 441 -24.82 1.36 38.41
N THR A 442 -24.37 2.59 38.66
CA THR A 442 -24.96 3.49 39.67
C THR A 442 -26.26 4.09 39.16
N LEU A 443 -27.33 4.12 39.97
CA LEU A 443 -28.66 4.58 39.54
C LEU A 443 -28.90 6.06 39.84
N ASN A 444 -29.39 6.82 38.85
CA ASN A 444 -29.79 8.22 39.00
C ASN A 444 -31.31 8.37 38.85
N TRP A 445 -31.95 9.16 39.71
CA TRP A 445 -33.41 9.27 39.81
C TRP A 445 -33.91 10.67 39.49
N TYR A 446 -35.09 10.75 38.84
CA TYR A 446 -35.69 12.02 38.43
C TYR A 446 -37.21 12.06 38.65
N ASP A 447 -37.76 13.26 38.86
CA ASP A 447 -39.21 13.49 38.89
C ASP A 447 -39.83 13.55 37.48
N ALA A 448 -41.17 13.70 37.41
CA ALA A 448 -41.90 13.86 36.15
C ALA A 448 -41.51 15.12 35.33
N SER A 449 -40.84 16.10 35.95
CA SER A 449 -40.30 17.31 35.30
C SER A 449 -38.82 17.16 34.91
N ASN A 450 -38.25 15.95 35.06
CA ASN A 450 -36.84 15.62 34.82
C ASN A 450 -35.84 16.33 35.77
N ASN A 451 -36.29 16.82 36.94
CA ASN A 451 -35.38 17.29 38.01
C ASN A 451 -34.72 16.09 38.71
N ALA A 452 -33.43 16.18 39.02
CA ALA A 452 -32.73 15.12 39.76
C ALA A 452 -33.21 15.03 41.22
N LEU A 453 -33.39 13.80 41.70
CA LEU A 453 -33.78 13.47 43.08
C LEU A 453 -32.55 13.02 43.89
N THR A 454 -32.57 13.28 45.20
CA THR A 454 -31.48 12.90 46.14
C THR A 454 -31.41 11.41 46.46
N GLY A 455 -32.28 10.59 45.85
CA GLY A 455 -32.43 9.16 46.07
C GLY A 455 -33.73 8.67 45.45
N ALA A 456 -34.06 7.39 45.65
CA ALA A 456 -35.35 6.85 45.25
C ALA A 456 -36.48 7.38 46.16
N PRO A 457 -37.64 7.78 45.61
CA PRO A 457 -38.75 8.31 46.39
C PRO A 457 -39.63 7.19 47.00
N THR A 458 -40.35 7.52 48.07
CA THR A 458 -41.40 6.67 48.67
C THR A 458 -42.78 7.07 48.13
N PRO A 459 -43.61 6.14 47.62
CA PRO A 459 -44.97 6.42 47.19
C PRO A 459 -45.90 7.00 48.28
N SER A 460 -46.84 7.86 47.88
CA SER A 460 -47.95 8.34 48.73
C SER A 460 -49.29 7.82 48.22
N THR A 461 -50.20 7.50 49.15
CA THR A 461 -51.45 6.75 48.92
C THR A 461 -52.70 7.44 49.50
N THR A 462 -52.57 8.67 49.98
CA THR A 462 -53.62 9.37 50.76
C THR A 462 -54.84 9.81 49.96
N ALA A 463 -54.76 9.78 48.62
CA ALA A 463 -55.84 10.06 47.68
C ALA A 463 -55.57 9.37 46.34
N ALA A 464 -56.62 9.05 45.57
CA ALA A 464 -56.48 8.49 44.23
C ALA A 464 -55.77 9.46 43.26
N ALA A 465 -54.62 9.05 42.71
CA ALA A 465 -53.73 9.87 41.87
C ALA A 465 -52.74 9.00 41.06
N THR A 466 -52.09 9.61 40.06
CA THR A 466 -50.98 9.00 39.30
C THR A 466 -49.74 9.89 39.41
N SER A 467 -48.57 9.31 39.67
CA SER A 467 -47.26 9.99 39.68
C SER A 467 -46.26 9.28 38.76
N ILE A 468 -45.31 10.02 38.20
CA ILE A 468 -44.28 9.52 37.26
C ILE A 468 -42.89 9.88 37.77
N TYR A 469 -41.97 8.95 37.62
CA TYR A 469 -40.54 9.08 37.92
C TYR A 469 -39.72 8.49 36.77
N TYR A 470 -38.45 8.87 36.66
CA TYR A 470 -37.50 8.27 35.72
C TYR A 470 -36.24 7.79 36.43
N VAL A 471 -35.61 6.75 35.89
CA VAL A 471 -34.34 6.20 36.38
C VAL A 471 -33.39 5.88 35.22
N SER A 472 -32.11 6.19 35.39
CA SER A 472 -31.02 5.81 34.48
C SER A 472 -29.91 5.10 35.25
N GLN A 473 -28.92 4.55 34.52
CA GLN A 473 -27.69 4.03 35.13
C GLN A 473 -26.44 4.66 34.53
N SER A 474 -25.45 4.93 35.36
CA SER A 474 -24.12 5.35 34.97
C SER A 474 -23.14 4.19 35.07
N VAL A 475 -22.35 3.97 34.01
CA VAL A 475 -21.29 2.95 33.95
C VAL A 475 -19.96 3.64 33.67
N GLY A 476 -18.95 3.37 34.50
CA GLY A 476 -17.64 4.02 34.40
C GLY A 476 -17.68 5.51 34.81
N THR A 477 -16.87 6.32 34.13
CA THR A 477 -16.51 7.70 34.54
C THR A 477 -17.53 8.79 34.22
N GLY A 478 -18.69 8.48 33.62
CA GLY A 478 -19.73 9.51 33.42
C GLY A 478 -20.89 9.18 32.48
N CYS A 479 -20.80 8.16 31.63
CA CYS A 479 -21.88 7.85 30.66
C CYS A 479 -23.18 7.44 31.36
N GLU A 480 -24.18 8.31 31.35
CA GLU A 480 -25.57 8.02 31.72
C GLU A 480 -26.29 7.30 30.56
N SER A 481 -26.98 6.20 30.87
CA SER A 481 -27.84 5.51 29.92
C SER A 481 -29.09 6.33 29.55
N PRO A 482 -29.85 5.94 28.50
CA PRO A 482 -31.24 6.38 28.36
C PRO A 482 -32.05 6.11 29.63
N LYS A 483 -33.09 6.91 29.86
CA LYS A 483 -33.94 6.85 31.06
C LYS A 483 -35.12 5.91 30.88
N THR A 484 -35.35 5.04 31.85
CA THR A 484 -36.53 4.18 31.95
C THR A 484 -37.58 4.86 32.85
N GLN A 485 -38.85 4.82 32.46
CA GLN A 485 -39.96 5.40 33.23
C GLN A 485 -40.50 4.42 34.29
N ILE A 486 -40.85 4.94 35.46
CA ILE A 486 -41.62 4.25 36.51
C ILE A 486 -42.88 5.06 36.81
N THR A 487 -44.02 4.39 36.94
CA THR A 487 -45.33 5.02 37.20
C THR A 487 -45.94 4.46 38.49
N VAL A 488 -46.54 5.34 39.30
CA VAL A 488 -47.22 4.99 40.55
C VAL A 488 -48.68 5.40 40.44
N VAL A 489 -49.60 4.49 40.75
CA VAL A 489 -51.06 4.69 40.65
C VAL A 489 -51.75 4.36 41.97
N VAL A 490 -52.69 5.20 42.39
CA VAL A 490 -53.53 5.02 43.58
C VAL A 490 -55.00 5.05 43.16
N ALA A 491 -55.79 4.06 43.58
CA ALA A 491 -57.15 3.84 43.08
C ALA A 491 -58.20 3.60 44.19
N ALA A 492 -59.48 3.78 43.83
CA ALA A 492 -60.66 3.60 44.68
C ALA A 492 -61.53 2.38 44.27
N ALA A 493 -62.48 1.98 45.11
CA ALA A 493 -63.24 0.72 44.97
C ALA A 493 -64.44 0.77 43.97
N PRO A 494 -64.80 -0.36 43.33
CA PRO A 494 -65.91 -0.46 42.36
C PRO A 494 -67.26 -0.88 42.98
N SER A 495 -68.33 -0.84 42.18
CA SER A 495 -69.67 -1.36 42.50
C SER A 495 -69.80 -2.89 42.31
N THR A 496 -71.00 -3.48 42.46
CA THR A 496 -71.23 -4.94 42.51
C THR A 496 -71.53 -5.61 41.15
N PRO A 497 -71.36 -6.94 40.97
CA PRO A 497 -71.50 -7.63 39.67
C PRO A 497 -72.96 -8.01 39.26
N LEU A 498 -73.14 -8.51 38.03
CA LEU A 498 -74.44 -8.93 37.44
C LEU A 498 -74.42 -10.34 36.77
N ASP A 499 -75.55 -11.05 36.82
CA ASP A 499 -75.78 -12.42 36.30
C ASP A 499 -75.95 -12.48 34.75
N PRO A 500 -75.24 -13.38 34.03
CA PRO A 500 -75.35 -13.57 32.57
C PRO A 500 -76.31 -14.66 32.06
N GLY A 501 -76.65 -15.71 32.83
CA GLY A 501 -77.46 -16.87 32.41
C GLY A 501 -76.86 -17.76 31.27
N LEU A 502 -76.21 -18.88 31.62
CA LEU A 502 -75.26 -19.58 30.71
C LEU A 502 -75.75 -20.95 30.16
N SER A 503 -75.22 -21.38 29.01
CA SER A 503 -75.49 -22.69 28.40
C SER A 503 -74.36 -23.16 27.46
N TYR A 504 -74.07 -24.47 27.44
CA TYR A 504 -72.91 -25.08 26.76
C TYR A 504 -73.23 -26.37 26.00
N CYS A 505 -72.20 -26.95 25.37
CA CYS A 505 -72.18 -28.33 24.91
C CYS A 505 -71.63 -29.28 26.02
N MET A 506 -71.87 -30.59 25.90
CA MET A 506 -71.46 -31.66 26.82
C MET A 506 -70.01 -32.03 26.55
N ASN A 507 -69.22 -32.14 27.61
CA ASN A 507 -67.75 -32.19 27.58
C ASN A 507 -67.07 -30.97 26.93
N ALA A 508 -67.80 -30.07 26.29
CA ALA A 508 -67.26 -28.76 25.94
C ALA A 508 -66.93 -28.02 27.23
N THR A 509 -65.77 -27.38 27.26
CA THR A 509 -65.35 -26.55 28.38
C THR A 509 -66.41 -25.47 28.59
N PRO A 510 -67.06 -25.38 29.77
CA PRO A 510 -67.91 -24.25 30.06
C PRO A 510 -67.03 -22.99 30.02
N ALA A 511 -67.57 -21.89 29.50
CA ALA A 511 -66.88 -20.61 29.65
C ALA A 511 -66.68 -20.36 31.14
N ASP A 512 -65.52 -19.78 31.50
CA ASP A 512 -65.21 -19.50 32.89
C ASP A 512 -66.35 -18.67 33.50
N LEU A 513 -66.80 -19.12 34.66
CA LEU A 513 -67.87 -18.48 35.40
C LEU A 513 -67.49 -17.01 35.66
N ASP A 514 -66.21 -16.70 35.93
CA ASP A 514 -65.69 -15.34 36.08
C ASP A 514 -65.78 -14.48 34.82
N LEU A 515 -65.42 -15.04 33.66
CA LEU A 515 -65.44 -14.32 32.39
C LEU A 515 -66.87 -14.06 31.91
N SER A 516 -67.83 -14.80 32.46
CA SER A 516 -69.24 -14.67 32.16
C SER A 516 -69.91 -13.54 32.95
N ILE A 517 -69.43 -13.19 34.16
CA ILE A 517 -70.11 -12.21 35.02
C ILE A 517 -69.93 -10.79 34.48
N THR A 518 -71.03 -10.03 34.42
CA THR A 518 -70.95 -8.63 34.01
C THR A 518 -70.37 -7.79 35.14
N LYS A 519 -69.12 -7.37 34.96
CA LYS A 519 -68.35 -6.49 35.85
C LYS A 519 -68.75 -5.02 35.66
N ALA A 520 -68.53 -4.20 36.69
CA ALA A 520 -68.76 -2.75 36.61
C ALA A 520 -67.74 -2.04 35.71
N ALA A 521 -66.53 -2.58 35.62
CA ALA A 521 -65.57 -2.32 34.56
C ALA A 521 -64.87 -3.65 34.19
N PRO A 522 -64.54 -3.92 32.91
CA PRO A 522 -63.99 -5.22 32.48
C PRO A 522 -62.69 -5.62 33.20
N THR A 523 -61.92 -4.61 33.65
CA THR A 523 -60.66 -4.71 34.38
C THR A 523 -60.75 -5.35 35.76
N ASN A 524 -61.95 -5.51 36.31
CA ASN A 524 -62.11 -5.90 37.71
C ASN A 524 -61.85 -7.39 37.88
N THR A 525 -61.05 -7.75 38.88
CA THR A 525 -60.96 -9.13 39.40
C THR A 525 -62.26 -9.49 40.12
N LEU A 526 -62.61 -10.77 40.18
CA LEU A 526 -63.83 -11.26 40.84
C LEU A 526 -63.41 -12.21 41.98
N ILE A 527 -64.20 -12.24 43.06
CA ILE A 527 -63.88 -12.97 44.29
C ILE A 527 -65.13 -13.75 44.73
N TRP A 528 -65.02 -15.07 44.79
CA TRP A 528 -66.16 -15.97 44.99
C TRP A 528 -66.39 -16.29 46.47
N TYR A 529 -67.64 -16.57 46.83
CA TYR A 529 -68.03 -16.85 48.21
C TYR A 529 -68.84 -18.13 48.32
N SER A 530 -68.68 -18.84 49.44
CA SER A 530 -69.44 -20.07 49.74
C SER A 530 -70.95 -19.82 49.95
N ALA A 531 -71.34 -18.57 50.26
CA ALA A 531 -72.72 -18.11 50.38
C ALA A 531 -72.79 -16.59 50.22
N ALA A 532 -73.96 -16.06 49.80
CA ALA A 532 -74.17 -14.63 49.57
C ALA A 532 -74.04 -13.71 50.82
N THR A 533 -74.09 -14.28 52.04
CA THR A 533 -73.89 -13.54 53.30
C THR A 533 -73.17 -14.43 54.31
N GLY A 534 -72.13 -13.92 54.97
CA GLY A 534 -71.35 -14.66 55.97
C GLY A 534 -70.51 -15.83 55.41
N GLY A 535 -70.47 -16.00 54.09
CA GLY A 535 -69.60 -16.96 53.42
C GLY A 535 -68.12 -16.59 53.55
N THR A 536 -67.26 -17.59 53.51
CA THR A 536 -65.82 -17.42 53.32
C THR A 536 -65.51 -17.19 51.85
N VAL A 537 -64.46 -16.42 51.56
CA VAL A 537 -63.86 -16.38 50.21
C VAL A 537 -63.48 -17.81 49.81
N LEU A 538 -63.91 -18.23 48.63
CA LEU A 538 -63.54 -19.52 48.05
C LEU A 538 -62.12 -19.43 47.49
N PRO A 539 -61.28 -20.47 47.66
CA PRO A 539 -59.89 -20.45 47.19
C PRO A 539 -59.75 -20.53 45.67
N ALA A 540 -60.85 -20.77 44.95
CA ALA A 540 -60.94 -20.77 43.49
C ALA A 540 -62.38 -20.48 43.05
N THR A 541 -62.52 -20.04 41.80
CA THR A 541 -63.79 -19.85 41.10
C THR A 541 -64.56 -21.17 41.01
N PRO A 542 -65.87 -21.21 41.35
CA PRO A 542 -66.67 -22.41 41.29
C PRO A 542 -66.72 -23.02 39.88
N VAL A 543 -66.39 -24.31 39.79
CA VAL A 543 -66.31 -25.02 38.50
C VAL A 543 -67.69 -25.52 38.08
N ILE A 544 -68.13 -25.07 36.90
CA ILE A 544 -69.28 -25.61 36.19
C ILE A 544 -68.93 -27.02 35.69
N SER A 545 -69.80 -28.01 35.92
CA SER A 545 -69.69 -29.33 35.30
C SER A 545 -70.50 -29.40 33.99
N THR A 546 -69.85 -29.81 32.90
CA THR A 546 -70.49 -30.12 31.60
C THR A 546 -70.43 -31.60 31.23
N ALA A 547 -69.98 -32.46 32.16
CA ALA A 547 -69.88 -33.91 31.97
C ALA A 547 -71.25 -34.63 31.89
N THR A 548 -72.32 -33.95 32.30
CA THR A 548 -73.70 -34.46 32.30
C THR A 548 -74.65 -33.32 31.90
N ALA A 549 -75.77 -33.62 31.24
CA ALA A 549 -76.78 -32.60 30.92
C ALA A 549 -77.61 -32.21 32.17
N GLY A 550 -77.62 -30.92 32.54
CA GLY A 550 -78.28 -30.39 33.74
C GLY A 550 -78.06 -28.87 33.96
N SER A 551 -78.36 -28.36 35.17
CA SER A 551 -78.23 -26.93 35.55
C SER A 551 -77.70 -26.70 36.99
N GLN A 552 -77.06 -25.55 37.27
CA GLN A 552 -76.17 -25.26 38.43
C GLN A 552 -76.21 -23.76 38.88
N TYR A 553 -75.79 -23.39 40.12
CA TYR A 553 -75.86 -22.02 40.72
C TYR A 553 -74.63 -21.58 41.58
N PHE A 554 -74.29 -20.27 41.68
CA PHE A 554 -73.04 -19.73 42.32
C PHE A 554 -73.09 -18.26 42.89
N TYR A 555 -72.04 -17.73 43.60
CA TYR A 555 -71.99 -16.37 44.27
C TYR A 555 -70.64 -15.58 44.25
N VAL A 556 -70.62 -14.24 44.02
CA VAL A 556 -69.38 -13.45 43.70
C VAL A 556 -69.35 -11.91 43.99
N SER A 557 -68.21 -11.32 44.42
CA SER A 557 -67.90 -9.85 44.46
C SER A 557 -66.86 -9.43 43.38
N GLN A 558 -66.57 -8.12 43.19
CA GLN A 558 -65.50 -7.65 42.28
C GLN A 558 -64.52 -6.64 42.90
N LYS A 559 -63.32 -6.51 42.31
CA LYS A 559 -62.19 -5.76 42.84
C LYS A 559 -61.35 -5.08 41.73
N ALA A 560 -61.22 -3.75 41.83
CA ALA A 560 -60.48 -2.87 40.92
C ALA A 560 -59.30 -2.25 41.68
N GLY A 561 -58.30 -3.07 42.02
CA GLY A 561 -57.37 -2.78 43.12
C GLY A 561 -58.03 -2.99 44.48
N CYS A 562 -59.14 -2.29 44.73
CA CYS A 562 -59.96 -2.34 45.96
C CYS A 562 -61.33 -3.01 45.69
N GLU A 563 -62.02 -3.54 46.70
CA GLU A 563 -63.10 -4.56 46.55
C GLU A 563 -64.53 -4.07 46.84
N SER A 564 -65.55 -4.74 46.26
CA SER A 564 -67.00 -4.48 46.33
C SER A 564 -67.81 -5.50 47.16
N GLY A 565 -69.15 -5.34 47.18
CA GLY A 565 -70.11 -6.36 47.64
C GLY A 565 -70.42 -7.49 46.61
N ILE A 566 -71.32 -8.42 46.98
CA ILE A 566 -71.52 -9.78 46.41
C ILE A 566 -72.86 -9.96 45.62
N ALA A 567 -72.90 -10.88 44.63
CA ALA A 567 -74.03 -11.24 43.72
C ALA A 567 -74.21 -12.79 43.49
N THR A 568 -75.08 -13.26 42.58
CA THR A 568 -75.53 -14.68 42.36
C THR A 568 -75.74 -15.07 40.84
N VAL A 569 -75.69 -16.36 40.41
CA VAL A 569 -75.56 -16.83 38.97
C VAL A 569 -76.18 -18.24 38.61
N GLU A 570 -76.55 -18.57 37.33
CA GLU A 570 -77.12 -19.90 36.80
C GLU A 570 -76.58 -20.45 35.39
N VAL A 571 -76.60 -21.80 35.09
CA VAL A 571 -75.88 -22.51 33.93
C VAL A 571 -76.51 -23.82 33.25
N LYS A 572 -76.09 -24.33 32.02
CA LYS A 572 -76.66 -25.48 31.17
C LYS A 572 -75.75 -26.23 30.06
N VAL A 573 -76.12 -27.34 29.31
CA VAL A 573 -75.22 -28.35 28.53
C VAL A 573 -75.80 -29.25 27.29
N THR A 574 -75.06 -29.78 26.21
CA THR A 574 -75.46 -30.77 25.04
C THR A 574 -74.34 -31.39 24.03
N LYS A 575 -74.32 -32.62 23.37
CA LYS A 575 -73.18 -33.23 22.48
C LYS A 575 -73.39 -33.47 20.92
N THR A 576 -72.37 -33.98 20.13
CA THR A 576 -72.33 -34.32 18.63
C THR A 576 -71.16 -35.28 18.14
N ASP A 577 -71.09 -35.76 16.84
CA ASP A 577 -70.21 -36.84 16.25
C ASP A 577 -69.32 -36.50 14.97
N ALA A 578 -68.29 -37.32 14.63
CA ALA A 578 -67.03 -36.98 13.86
C ALA A 578 -66.84 -37.47 12.36
N PRO A 579 -65.81 -36.99 11.58
CA PRO A 579 -65.61 -37.22 10.12
C PRO A 579 -64.55 -38.29 9.70
N VAL A 580 -64.25 -38.46 8.39
CA VAL A 580 -63.42 -39.57 7.81
C VAL A 580 -62.48 -39.12 6.66
N THR A 581 -61.33 -39.80 6.46
CA THR A 581 -60.27 -39.43 5.49
C THR A 581 -59.94 -40.49 4.41
N THR A 582 -59.24 -40.08 3.34
CA THR A 582 -58.89 -40.88 2.14
C THR A 582 -57.45 -40.68 1.58
N ASP A 583 -56.64 -39.78 2.14
CA ASP A 583 -55.35 -39.33 1.56
C ASP A 583 -54.11 -40.04 2.17
N PRO A 584 -53.17 -40.60 1.38
CA PRO A 584 -51.92 -41.18 1.89
C PRO A 584 -50.84 -40.13 2.23
N ALA A 585 -50.32 -40.21 3.46
CA ALA A 585 -49.36 -39.28 4.07
C ALA A 585 -48.25 -38.72 3.12
N PRO A 586 -48.30 -37.43 2.74
CA PRO A 586 -47.38 -36.87 1.75
C PRO A 586 -46.02 -36.45 2.33
N VAL A 587 -44.99 -36.46 1.48
CA VAL A 587 -43.59 -36.18 1.84
C VAL A 587 -43.00 -35.11 0.93
N TYR A 588 -42.28 -34.16 1.51
CA TYR A 588 -41.67 -33.01 0.85
C TYR A 588 -40.20 -32.82 1.27
N CYS A 589 -39.50 -31.94 0.54
CA CYS A 589 -38.17 -31.47 0.87
C CYS A 589 -38.21 -30.04 1.41
N GLN A 590 -37.22 -29.66 2.23
CA GLN A 590 -37.19 -28.32 2.82
C GLN A 590 -37.20 -27.21 1.75
N GLY A 591 -38.20 -26.33 1.83
CA GLY A 591 -38.43 -25.23 0.88
C GLY A 591 -39.12 -25.62 -0.44
N ALA A 592 -39.53 -26.88 -0.64
CA ALA A 592 -40.29 -27.29 -1.82
C ALA A 592 -41.74 -26.77 -1.77
N ALA A 593 -42.37 -26.50 -2.92
CA ALA A 593 -43.79 -26.12 -2.96
C ALA A 593 -44.69 -27.33 -2.64
N ALA A 594 -45.63 -27.15 -1.70
CA ALA A 594 -46.61 -28.17 -1.30
C ALA A 594 -48.01 -27.86 -1.85
N THR A 595 -48.85 -28.88 -1.97
CA THR A 595 -50.27 -28.76 -2.35
C THR A 595 -51.19 -28.82 -1.12
N PRO A 596 -52.42 -28.27 -1.19
CA PRO A 596 -53.44 -28.46 -0.15
C PRO A 596 -53.80 -29.94 0.07
N LEU A 597 -54.25 -30.28 1.28
CA LEU A 597 -54.71 -31.62 1.66
C LEU A 597 -56.17 -31.88 1.24
N ASP A 598 -56.61 -33.14 1.11
CA ASP A 598 -57.98 -33.50 0.69
C ASP A 598 -58.71 -34.39 1.73
N ILE A 599 -60.01 -34.11 1.98
CA ILE A 599 -60.84 -34.82 2.97
C ILE A 599 -62.35 -34.56 2.76
N THR A 600 -63.23 -35.41 3.31
CA THR A 600 -64.70 -35.27 3.17
C THR A 600 -65.44 -35.15 4.51
N GLY A 601 -66.45 -34.28 4.57
CA GLY A 601 -67.33 -34.06 5.73
C GLY A 601 -68.08 -32.72 5.67
N ALA A 602 -68.80 -32.35 6.74
CA ALA A 602 -69.67 -31.17 6.76
C ALA A 602 -69.13 -30.05 7.68
N SER A 603 -69.08 -28.80 7.19
CA SER A 603 -68.57 -27.65 7.96
C SER A 603 -67.23 -27.93 8.66
N LEU A 604 -66.29 -28.50 7.89
CA LEU A 604 -65.00 -28.99 8.38
C LEU A 604 -64.14 -27.88 9.01
N LEU A 605 -63.44 -28.23 10.09
CA LEU A 605 -62.46 -27.37 10.74
C LEU A 605 -61.12 -28.10 10.87
N TRP A 606 -60.08 -27.48 10.31
CA TRP A 606 -58.70 -27.96 10.31
C TRP A 606 -57.86 -27.36 11.44
N TYR A 607 -56.99 -28.17 12.02
CA TYR A 607 -56.17 -27.90 13.20
C TYR A 607 -54.75 -28.43 13.00
N THR A 608 -53.79 -27.96 13.80
CA THR A 608 -52.40 -28.45 13.84
C THR A 608 -52.08 -29.22 15.13
N ALA A 609 -53.10 -29.66 15.87
CA ALA A 609 -52.98 -30.38 17.14
C ALA A 609 -54.18 -31.33 17.37
N ALA A 610 -53.92 -32.47 18.04
CA ALA A 610 -54.93 -33.49 18.34
C ALA A 610 -56.11 -32.97 19.17
N THR A 611 -55.84 -32.00 20.05
CA THR A 611 -56.83 -31.37 20.94
C THR A 611 -56.54 -29.88 21.06
N GLY A 612 -57.57 -29.04 21.07
CA GLY A 612 -57.43 -27.58 21.20
C GLY A 612 -56.93 -26.87 19.92
N GLY A 613 -56.50 -25.61 20.06
CA GLY A 613 -56.21 -24.73 18.92
C GLY A 613 -57.46 -24.24 18.18
N THR A 614 -57.29 -23.30 17.25
CA THR A 614 -58.39 -22.66 16.50
C THR A 614 -58.63 -23.34 15.15
N GLY A 615 -59.88 -23.73 14.91
CA GLY A 615 -60.28 -24.42 13.68
C GLY A 615 -60.31 -23.48 12.47
N LYS A 616 -59.69 -23.91 11.36
CA LYS A 616 -59.74 -23.20 10.08
C LYS A 616 -60.66 -23.91 9.10
N SER A 617 -61.63 -23.20 8.54
CA SER A 617 -62.48 -23.69 7.45
C SER A 617 -61.77 -23.71 6.09
N THR A 618 -60.64 -23.01 5.96
CA THR A 618 -59.75 -23.10 4.80
C THR A 618 -58.88 -24.35 4.90
N ILE A 619 -58.90 -25.18 3.86
CA ILE A 619 -57.98 -26.32 3.70
C ILE A 619 -56.52 -25.81 3.80
N PRO A 620 -55.67 -26.43 4.62
CA PRO A 620 -54.28 -26.02 4.78
C PRO A 620 -53.39 -26.54 3.63
N THR A 621 -52.54 -25.67 3.11
CA THR A 621 -51.32 -26.07 2.42
C THR A 621 -50.21 -26.28 3.46
N PRO A 622 -49.52 -27.43 3.51
CA PRO A 622 -48.43 -27.65 4.46
C PRO A 622 -47.26 -26.69 4.26
N SER A 623 -46.56 -26.32 5.34
CA SER A 623 -45.30 -25.59 5.23
C SER A 623 -44.12 -26.56 5.13
N THR A 624 -43.21 -26.30 4.21
CA THR A 624 -41.96 -27.05 4.00
C THR A 624 -40.73 -26.28 4.50
N THR A 625 -40.89 -25.13 5.15
CA THR A 625 -39.75 -24.28 5.57
C THR A 625 -38.87 -24.93 6.63
N THR A 626 -39.44 -25.84 7.42
CA THR A 626 -38.82 -26.45 8.60
C THR A 626 -38.91 -27.96 8.52
N THR A 627 -37.88 -28.67 8.95
CA THR A 627 -37.71 -30.11 8.76
C THR A 627 -38.32 -30.92 9.92
N GLY A 628 -39.01 -32.01 9.61
CA GLY A 628 -39.70 -32.88 10.57
C GLY A 628 -41.04 -33.37 10.04
N SER A 629 -41.80 -34.09 10.87
CA SER A 629 -43.18 -34.45 10.58
C SER A 629 -44.15 -33.51 11.29
N GLN A 630 -45.21 -33.09 10.59
CA GLN A 630 -46.26 -32.21 11.09
C GLN A 630 -47.62 -32.86 10.85
N ASP A 631 -48.40 -33.01 11.92
CA ASP A 631 -49.77 -33.51 11.85
C ASP A 631 -50.78 -32.37 11.59
N TYR A 632 -51.83 -32.71 10.87
CA TYR A 632 -53.02 -31.91 10.64
C TYR A 632 -54.24 -32.71 11.10
N TYR A 633 -55.12 -32.08 11.87
CA TYR A 633 -56.26 -32.72 12.51
C TYR A 633 -57.57 -32.06 12.07
N ILE A 634 -58.67 -32.80 11.94
CA ILE A 634 -59.90 -32.33 11.31
C ILE A 634 -61.14 -32.79 12.10
N SER A 635 -62.07 -31.88 12.37
CA SER A 635 -63.41 -32.16 12.94
C SER A 635 -64.54 -31.65 12.02
N GLN A 636 -65.78 -31.95 12.40
CA GLN A 636 -67.00 -31.38 11.82
C GLN A 636 -67.94 -30.81 12.91
N THR A 637 -68.85 -29.91 12.53
CA THR A 637 -69.77 -29.25 13.47
C THR A 637 -71.23 -29.38 13.04
N LEU A 638 -72.10 -29.82 13.96
CA LEU A 638 -73.53 -30.02 13.71
C LEU A 638 -74.33 -29.50 14.92
N ASN A 639 -75.50 -28.89 14.67
CA ASN A 639 -76.40 -28.36 15.71
C ASN A 639 -75.74 -27.43 16.77
N GLY A 640 -74.62 -26.79 16.44
CA GLY A 640 -73.88 -25.89 17.32
C GLY A 640 -72.82 -26.55 18.22
N CYS A 641 -72.68 -27.88 18.19
CA CYS A 641 -71.61 -28.59 18.89
C CYS A 641 -70.60 -29.18 17.89
N GLU A 642 -69.32 -29.05 18.20
CA GLU A 642 -68.23 -29.67 17.44
C GLU A 642 -68.07 -31.16 17.83
N SER A 643 -67.32 -31.91 17.03
CA SER A 643 -67.03 -33.33 17.19
C SER A 643 -65.55 -33.64 17.42
N ASP A 644 -65.29 -34.91 17.75
CA ASP A 644 -63.94 -35.48 17.87
C ASP A 644 -63.17 -35.44 16.52
N ARG A 645 -61.83 -35.59 16.54
CA ARG A 645 -60.95 -35.29 15.39
C ARG A 645 -60.31 -36.53 14.73
N THR A 646 -60.10 -36.43 13.42
CA THR A 646 -59.30 -37.35 12.56
C THR A 646 -57.95 -36.69 12.21
N VAL A 647 -56.93 -37.44 11.80
CA VAL A 647 -55.55 -36.95 11.57
C VAL A 647 -54.98 -37.32 10.18
N ILE A 648 -54.11 -36.46 9.65
CA ILE A 648 -53.24 -36.66 8.47
C ILE A 648 -51.82 -36.17 8.84
N THR A 649 -50.77 -36.94 8.57
CA THR A 649 -49.37 -36.58 8.84
C THR A 649 -48.62 -36.21 7.56
N VAL A 650 -47.87 -35.12 7.57
CA VAL A 650 -47.00 -34.66 6.48
C VAL A 650 -45.54 -34.68 6.94
N THR A 651 -44.59 -35.09 6.09
CA THR A 651 -43.16 -35.13 6.46
C THR A 651 -42.30 -34.24 5.54
N VAL A 652 -41.41 -33.45 6.14
CA VAL A 652 -40.48 -32.54 5.45
C VAL A 652 -39.03 -32.95 5.74
N ASN A 653 -38.35 -33.49 4.74
CA ASN A 653 -36.95 -33.91 4.84
C ASN A 653 -35.98 -32.74 4.68
N ASN A 654 -34.85 -32.80 5.39
CA ASN A 654 -33.81 -31.76 5.35
C ASN A 654 -33.15 -31.65 3.97
N LYS A 655 -32.84 -30.42 3.55
CA LYS A 655 -32.02 -30.20 2.36
C LYS A 655 -30.56 -30.54 2.68
N PRO A 656 -29.91 -31.46 1.94
CA PRO A 656 -28.53 -31.82 2.27
C PRO A 656 -27.56 -30.66 2.02
N ALA A 657 -26.43 -30.68 2.72
CA ALA A 657 -25.29 -29.81 2.40
C ALA A 657 -24.84 -30.04 0.94
N ALA A 658 -24.23 -29.03 0.31
CA ALA A 658 -23.64 -29.21 -1.01
C ALA A 658 -22.47 -30.22 -0.97
N PRO A 659 -22.25 -31.02 -2.02
CA PRO A 659 -21.11 -31.94 -2.09
C PRO A 659 -19.79 -31.17 -2.20
N THR A 660 -18.69 -31.75 -1.74
CA THR A 660 -17.37 -31.09 -1.72
C THR A 660 -16.51 -31.50 -2.91
N THR A 661 -15.66 -30.60 -3.41
CA THR A 661 -14.62 -30.91 -4.40
C THR A 661 -13.37 -30.11 -4.05
N THR A 662 -12.19 -30.62 -4.43
CA THR A 662 -10.91 -29.94 -4.18
C THR A 662 -10.58 -28.89 -5.24
N ASN A 663 -11.20 -29.00 -6.43
CA ASN A 663 -10.82 -28.23 -7.62
C ASN A 663 -12.03 -27.42 -8.13
N THR A 664 -12.36 -26.32 -7.45
CA THR A 664 -13.48 -25.42 -7.84
C THR A 664 -13.15 -24.53 -9.05
N THR A 665 -11.88 -24.44 -9.44
CA THR A 665 -11.41 -23.75 -10.65
C THR A 665 -10.39 -24.63 -11.36
N LEU A 666 -10.59 -24.86 -12.66
CA LEU A 666 -9.68 -25.63 -13.52
C LEU A 666 -9.38 -24.84 -14.80
N THR A 667 -8.10 -24.83 -15.20
CA THR A 667 -7.65 -24.22 -16.46
C THR A 667 -7.07 -25.30 -17.37
N TYR A 668 -7.45 -25.29 -18.65
CA TYR A 668 -6.94 -26.15 -19.70
C TYR A 668 -6.62 -25.33 -20.96
N CYS A 669 -5.87 -25.90 -21.89
CA CYS A 669 -5.66 -25.32 -23.22
C CYS A 669 -6.58 -25.94 -24.25
N VAL A 670 -6.86 -25.19 -25.33
CA VAL A 670 -7.55 -25.74 -26.50
C VAL A 670 -6.88 -27.03 -26.98
N GLY A 671 -7.65 -28.10 -27.11
CA GLY A 671 -7.20 -29.42 -27.59
C GLY A 671 -6.52 -30.32 -26.55
N VAL A 672 -6.16 -29.84 -25.37
CA VAL A 672 -5.59 -30.68 -24.30
C VAL A 672 -6.70 -31.51 -23.65
N PRO A 673 -6.56 -32.84 -23.48
CA PRO A 673 -7.58 -33.66 -22.84
C PRO A 673 -7.85 -33.25 -21.38
N ALA A 674 -9.08 -32.85 -21.08
CA ALA A 674 -9.51 -32.59 -19.70
C ALA A 674 -9.77 -33.90 -18.94
N ALA A 675 -9.61 -33.86 -17.61
CA ALA A 675 -10.08 -34.93 -16.74
C ALA A 675 -11.61 -34.83 -16.53
N THR A 676 -12.26 -35.96 -16.26
CA THR A 676 -13.64 -35.99 -15.76
C THR A 676 -13.70 -35.27 -14.41
N LEU A 677 -14.71 -34.43 -14.20
CA LEU A 677 -14.90 -33.72 -12.93
C LEU A 677 -15.26 -34.72 -11.81
N ASP A 678 -14.85 -34.42 -10.58
CA ASP A 678 -15.10 -35.27 -9.41
C ASP A 678 -15.52 -34.45 -8.18
N ALA A 679 -16.30 -35.08 -7.29
CA ALA A 679 -16.81 -34.50 -6.05
C ALA A 679 -17.16 -35.61 -5.05
N THR A 680 -17.06 -35.31 -3.76
CA THR A 680 -17.46 -36.22 -2.67
C THR A 680 -18.88 -35.89 -2.19
N GLY A 681 -19.78 -36.87 -2.31
CA GLY A 681 -21.16 -36.78 -1.84
C GLY A 681 -21.99 -38.02 -2.16
N THR A 682 -23.28 -37.97 -1.87
CA THR A 682 -24.22 -39.12 -2.00
C THR A 682 -25.16 -38.94 -3.19
N ASN A 683 -25.17 -39.91 -4.11
CA ASN A 683 -26.05 -39.90 -5.30
C ASN A 683 -25.98 -38.58 -6.10
N LEU A 684 -24.74 -38.22 -6.48
CA LEU A 684 -24.41 -36.94 -7.11
C LEU A 684 -25.19 -36.70 -8.41
N GLN A 685 -25.69 -35.48 -8.58
CA GLN A 685 -26.30 -35.00 -9.80
C GLN A 685 -25.43 -33.87 -10.38
N TRP A 686 -25.14 -33.93 -11.68
CA TRP A 686 -24.19 -33.04 -12.36
C TRP A 686 -24.90 -32.17 -13.37
N TYR A 687 -24.48 -30.91 -13.52
CA TYR A 687 -25.19 -29.90 -14.30
C TYR A 687 -24.25 -29.06 -15.15
N THR A 688 -24.73 -28.65 -16.34
CA THR A 688 -24.21 -27.48 -17.06
C THR A 688 -25.29 -26.40 -17.00
N GLY A 689 -25.04 -25.33 -16.23
CA GLY A 689 -26.08 -24.36 -15.89
C GLY A 689 -27.27 -25.02 -15.20
N ALA A 690 -28.46 -24.91 -15.79
CA ALA A 690 -29.69 -25.54 -15.28
C ALA A 690 -29.97 -26.96 -15.84
N THR A 691 -29.13 -27.48 -16.75
CA THR A 691 -29.36 -28.75 -17.45
C THR A 691 -28.70 -29.90 -16.71
N LEU A 692 -29.48 -30.89 -16.26
CA LEU A 692 -28.99 -32.14 -15.67
C LEU A 692 -28.23 -32.98 -16.71
N LEU A 693 -27.09 -33.52 -16.31
CA LEU A 693 -26.20 -34.38 -17.08
C LEU A 693 -26.33 -35.85 -16.62
N PRO A 694 -26.16 -36.84 -17.51
CA PRO A 694 -26.37 -38.25 -17.18
C PRO A 694 -25.27 -38.87 -16.30
N ALA A 695 -24.13 -38.19 -16.15
CA ALA A 695 -22.96 -38.62 -15.37
C ALA A 695 -22.07 -37.40 -15.08
N ALA A 696 -21.00 -37.60 -14.32
CA ALA A 696 -19.94 -36.61 -14.17
C ALA A 696 -19.33 -36.24 -15.54
N PRO A 697 -19.27 -34.95 -15.91
CA PRO A 697 -18.81 -34.54 -17.23
C PRO A 697 -17.29 -34.57 -17.35
N THR A 698 -16.82 -34.82 -18.56
CA THR A 698 -15.45 -34.49 -18.98
C THR A 698 -15.56 -33.21 -19.82
N PRO A 699 -15.04 -32.05 -19.36
CA PRO A 699 -15.23 -30.78 -20.05
C PRO A 699 -14.65 -30.77 -21.47
N SER A 700 -15.31 -30.05 -22.38
CA SER A 700 -14.83 -29.91 -23.76
C SER A 700 -13.77 -28.83 -23.86
N THR A 701 -12.55 -29.21 -24.25
CA THR A 701 -11.45 -28.28 -24.55
C THR A 701 -11.35 -27.94 -26.04
N ALA A 702 -12.37 -28.24 -26.85
CA ALA A 702 -12.33 -28.02 -28.30
C ALA A 702 -12.35 -26.54 -28.72
N THR A 703 -12.78 -25.62 -27.83
CA THR A 703 -12.91 -24.18 -28.09
C THR A 703 -12.58 -23.39 -26.83
N ALA A 704 -11.92 -22.24 -26.98
CA ALA A 704 -11.61 -21.37 -25.86
C ALA A 704 -12.86 -20.67 -25.29
N GLY A 705 -12.89 -20.46 -23.96
CA GLY A 705 -14.00 -19.88 -23.21
C GLY A 705 -14.03 -20.38 -21.76
N THR A 706 -15.05 -19.98 -20.99
CA THR A 706 -15.27 -20.50 -19.63
C THR A 706 -16.66 -21.15 -19.56
N GLU A 707 -16.72 -22.39 -19.08
CA GLU A 707 -17.94 -23.14 -18.85
C GLU A 707 -18.10 -23.46 -17.36
N ASN A 708 -19.29 -23.22 -16.82
CA ASN A 708 -19.58 -23.42 -15.40
C ASN A 708 -20.42 -24.68 -15.21
N TYR A 709 -19.85 -25.61 -14.45
CA TYR A 709 -20.47 -26.86 -14.05
C TYR A 709 -21.00 -26.76 -12.61
N GLY A 710 -22.13 -27.40 -12.34
CA GLY A 710 -22.69 -27.53 -11.00
C GLY A 710 -22.75 -28.99 -10.58
N VAL A 711 -22.52 -29.28 -9.30
CA VAL A 711 -22.72 -30.62 -8.73
C VAL A 711 -23.49 -30.54 -7.41
N SER A 712 -24.59 -31.28 -7.32
CA SER A 712 -25.41 -31.43 -6.12
C SER A 712 -25.44 -32.90 -5.66
N GLN A 713 -25.99 -33.17 -4.48
CA GLN A 713 -26.15 -34.51 -3.93
C GLN A 713 -27.58 -34.73 -3.42
N THR A 714 -28.05 -35.97 -3.49
CA THR A 714 -29.44 -36.32 -3.16
C THR A 714 -29.50 -37.33 -2.02
N VAL A 715 -30.07 -36.92 -0.88
CA VAL A 715 -30.24 -37.75 0.32
C VAL A 715 -31.70 -37.71 0.76
N SER A 716 -32.27 -38.86 1.12
CA SER A 716 -33.69 -38.98 1.53
C SER A 716 -34.70 -38.35 0.56
N GLY A 717 -34.41 -38.42 -0.75
CA GLY A 717 -35.22 -37.83 -1.81
C GLY A 717 -35.01 -36.33 -2.06
N CYS A 718 -34.12 -35.67 -1.32
CA CYS A 718 -33.91 -34.23 -1.39
C CYS A 718 -32.53 -33.87 -1.94
N GLU A 719 -32.52 -32.99 -2.93
CA GLU A 719 -31.32 -32.48 -3.59
C GLU A 719 -30.72 -31.29 -2.83
N SER A 720 -29.39 -31.20 -2.72
CA SER A 720 -28.64 -30.12 -2.06
C SER A 720 -28.67 -28.79 -2.82
N GLN A 721 -27.90 -27.80 -2.37
CA GLN A 721 -27.42 -26.74 -3.27
C GLN A 721 -26.32 -27.32 -4.18
N GLN A 722 -26.10 -26.71 -5.35
CA GLN A 722 -24.98 -27.06 -6.23
C GLN A 722 -23.68 -26.41 -5.73
N THR A 723 -22.60 -27.17 -5.70
CA THR A 723 -21.23 -26.65 -5.66
C THR A 723 -20.81 -26.33 -7.10
N ALA A 724 -20.28 -25.13 -7.32
CA ALA A 724 -19.85 -24.69 -8.64
C ALA A 724 -18.39 -25.09 -8.93
N ILE A 725 -18.13 -25.50 -10.17
CA ILE A 725 -16.79 -25.73 -10.72
C ILE A 725 -16.68 -24.90 -12.02
N SER A 726 -15.77 -23.93 -12.02
CA SER A 726 -15.47 -23.13 -13.21
C SER A 726 -14.35 -23.80 -14.00
N VAL A 727 -14.60 -24.06 -15.29
CA VAL A 727 -13.60 -24.62 -16.22
C VAL A 727 -13.30 -23.59 -17.30
N THR A 728 -12.08 -23.08 -17.32
CA THR A 728 -11.60 -22.15 -18.34
C THR A 728 -10.70 -22.88 -19.32
N VAL A 729 -11.00 -22.72 -20.61
CA VAL A 729 -10.21 -23.21 -21.73
C VAL A 729 -9.55 -22.01 -22.40
N GLU A 730 -8.24 -21.89 -22.29
CA GLU A 730 -7.49 -20.78 -22.88
C GLU A 730 -7.10 -21.06 -24.33
N ALA A 731 -7.18 -20.01 -25.17
CA ALA A 731 -6.70 -20.06 -26.54
C ALA A 731 -5.17 -20.04 -26.56
N GLN A 732 -4.58 -20.88 -27.41
CA GLN A 732 -3.15 -20.84 -27.68
C GLN A 732 -2.77 -19.47 -28.29
N LEU A 733 -1.68 -18.86 -27.80
CA LEU A 733 -1.10 -17.68 -28.44
C LEU A 733 -0.53 -18.02 -29.83
N PRO A 734 -0.46 -17.06 -30.78
CA PRO A 734 0.36 -17.24 -31.98
C PRO A 734 1.83 -17.48 -31.60
N ALA A 735 2.62 -18.06 -32.49
CA ALA A 735 4.06 -18.16 -32.29
C ALA A 735 4.69 -16.74 -32.14
N PRO A 736 5.74 -16.56 -31.32
CA PRO A 736 6.32 -15.24 -31.04
C PRO A 736 7.17 -14.72 -32.21
N ASP A 737 7.24 -13.41 -32.40
CA ASP A 737 8.05 -12.81 -33.46
C ASP A 737 9.54 -12.82 -33.06
N ALA A 738 10.36 -13.59 -33.78
CA ALA A 738 11.79 -13.69 -33.56
C ALA A 738 12.56 -13.78 -34.89
N THR A 739 13.75 -13.20 -34.95
CA THR A 739 14.58 -13.14 -36.16
C THR A 739 15.93 -13.81 -35.96
N GLY A 740 16.41 -14.50 -37.00
CA GLY A 740 17.73 -15.12 -37.00
C GLY A 740 18.88 -14.12 -36.95
N ALA A 741 20.01 -14.55 -36.39
CA ALA A 741 21.24 -13.77 -36.29
C ALA A 741 22.31 -14.28 -37.28
N THR A 742 23.27 -13.42 -37.64
CA THR A 742 24.41 -13.81 -38.49
C THR A 742 25.69 -13.21 -37.95
N TYR A 743 26.71 -14.05 -37.82
CA TYR A 743 28.01 -13.72 -37.25
C TYR A 743 29.14 -14.26 -38.14
N CYS A 744 30.36 -13.75 -37.98
CA CYS A 744 31.56 -14.38 -38.50
C CYS A 744 32.19 -15.28 -37.42
N LEU A 745 33.00 -16.26 -37.85
CA LEU A 745 33.67 -17.19 -36.96
C LEU A 745 34.56 -16.45 -35.94
N ASN A 746 34.29 -16.69 -34.65
CA ASN A 746 34.85 -16.02 -33.47
C ASN A 746 34.39 -14.56 -33.20
N ASP A 747 33.36 -14.04 -33.86
CA ASP A 747 32.75 -12.76 -33.45
C ASP A 747 32.09 -12.87 -32.06
N PRO A 748 32.05 -11.80 -31.26
CA PRO A 748 31.31 -11.79 -30.00
C PRO A 748 29.79 -11.72 -30.27
N ALA A 749 29.09 -12.82 -30.01
CA ALA A 749 27.64 -12.89 -30.09
C ALA A 749 26.94 -12.32 -28.84
N ILE A 750 25.72 -11.82 -29.01
CA ILE A 750 24.82 -11.42 -27.93
C ILE A 750 23.70 -12.45 -27.74
N ALA A 751 23.01 -12.43 -26.60
CA ALA A 751 21.80 -13.22 -26.38
C ALA A 751 20.74 -12.92 -27.46
N LEU A 752 20.02 -13.96 -27.90
CA LEU A 752 18.95 -13.83 -28.88
C LEU A 752 17.76 -13.05 -28.32
N THR A 753 16.96 -12.46 -29.21
CA THR A 753 15.77 -11.68 -28.85
C THR A 753 14.53 -12.17 -29.59
N ALA A 754 13.39 -12.03 -28.95
CA ALA A 754 12.07 -12.36 -29.47
C ALA A 754 11.03 -11.41 -28.84
N THR A 755 9.88 -11.24 -29.49
CA THR A 755 8.76 -10.44 -29.01
C THR A 755 7.56 -11.34 -28.75
N GLY A 756 7.13 -11.40 -27.49
CA GLY A 756 6.00 -12.21 -27.03
C GLY A 756 5.85 -12.18 -25.52
N ASN A 757 4.84 -12.87 -24.99
CA ASN A 757 4.54 -12.95 -23.55
C ASN A 757 5.11 -14.24 -22.92
N ASP A 758 5.62 -14.18 -21.68
CA ASP A 758 6.14 -15.35 -20.93
C ASP A 758 7.00 -16.30 -21.79
N LEU A 759 8.03 -15.74 -22.44
CA LEU A 759 8.85 -16.40 -23.45
C LEU A 759 9.66 -17.58 -22.89
N LEU A 760 9.68 -18.69 -23.62
CA LEU A 760 10.48 -19.89 -23.31
C LEU A 760 11.35 -20.31 -24.50
N TRP A 761 12.64 -20.48 -24.24
CA TRP A 761 13.67 -20.83 -25.22
C TRP A 761 14.09 -22.29 -25.13
N TYR A 762 14.35 -22.90 -26.29
CA TYR A 762 14.68 -24.31 -26.46
C TYR A 762 15.78 -24.52 -27.51
N THR A 763 16.45 -25.67 -27.43
CA THR A 763 17.41 -26.17 -28.42
C THR A 763 16.83 -27.27 -29.32
N THR A 764 15.53 -27.56 -29.19
CA THR A 764 14.81 -28.56 -29.99
C THR A 764 13.46 -28.02 -30.48
N ASP A 765 13.00 -28.54 -31.62
CA ASP A 765 11.70 -28.25 -32.22
C ASP A 765 10.53 -28.75 -31.39
N ALA A 766 10.68 -29.91 -30.74
CA ALA A 766 9.72 -30.46 -29.79
C ALA A 766 10.38 -30.92 -28.48
N GLY A 767 9.59 -30.98 -27.39
CA GLY A 767 10.05 -31.42 -26.07
C GLY A 767 11.12 -30.50 -25.45
N GLY A 768 11.93 -31.07 -24.57
CA GLY A 768 12.90 -30.31 -23.76
C GLY A 768 12.25 -29.57 -22.58
N VAL A 769 13.08 -28.84 -21.82
CA VAL A 769 12.64 -27.93 -20.75
C VAL A 769 12.94 -26.51 -21.21
N GLY A 770 11.95 -25.62 -21.11
CA GLY A 770 12.07 -24.23 -21.57
C GLY A 770 12.91 -23.38 -20.63
N SER A 771 13.77 -22.54 -21.20
CA SER A 771 14.53 -21.51 -20.48
C SER A 771 13.84 -20.16 -20.61
N THR A 772 13.60 -19.46 -19.50
CA THR A 772 13.18 -18.04 -19.51
C THR A 772 14.35 -17.10 -19.84
N GLU A 773 15.59 -17.56 -19.70
CA GLU A 773 16.79 -16.84 -20.16
C GLU A 773 17.06 -17.14 -21.65
N ALA A 774 17.26 -16.10 -22.45
CA ALA A 774 17.51 -16.23 -23.88
C ALA A 774 18.95 -16.67 -24.17
N PRO A 775 19.18 -17.65 -25.06
CA PRO A 775 20.51 -18.23 -25.27
C PRO A 775 21.45 -17.27 -25.99
N GLN A 776 22.71 -17.25 -25.54
CA GLN A 776 23.83 -16.62 -26.25
C GLN A 776 24.46 -17.63 -27.23
N PRO A 777 24.45 -17.37 -28.55
CA PRO A 777 25.00 -18.32 -29.53
C PRO A 777 26.52 -18.46 -29.44
N LEU A 778 27.03 -19.65 -29.80
CA LEU A 778 28.47 -19.92 -29.89
C LEU A 778 28.97 -19.71 -31.32
N THR A 779 30.02 -18.89 -31.49
CA THR A 779 30.60 -18.51 -32.80
C THR A 779 31.92 -19.21 -33.11
N MET A 780 32.33 -20.19 -32.30
CA MET A 780 33.62 -20.91 -32.44
C MET A 780 33.62 -21.97 -33.57
N SER A 781 32.48 -22.22 -34.21
CA SER A 781 32.32 -23.16 -35.32
C SER A 781 31.37 -22.57 -36.36
N SER A 782 31.73 -22.67 -37.64
CA SER A 782 30.91 -22.23 -38.76
C SER A 782 29.76 -23.19 -39.07
N GLY A 783 28.72 -22.68 -39.73
CA GLY A 783 27.47 -23.39 -40.02
C GLY A 783 26.27 -22.78 -39.31
N ASN A 784 25.15 -23.52 -39.30
CA ASN A 784 23.87 -23.05 -38.79
C ASN A 784 23.50 -23.78 -37.49
N THR A 785 23.12 -23.03 -36.46
CA THR A 785 22.51 -23.55 -35.22
C THR A 785 21.10 -23.01 -35.11
N THR A 786 20.10 -23.88 -34.93
CA THR A 786 18.70 -23.46 -34.76
C THR A 786 18.32 -23.49 -33.28
N TYR A 787 17.90 -22.35 -32.77
CA TYR A 787 17.21 -22.23 -31.49
C TYR A 787 15.70 -22.12 -31.73
N TYR A 788 14.89 -22.32 -30.71
CA TYR A 788 13.43 -22.28 -30.80
C TYR A 788 12.88 -21.45 -29.64
N VAL A 789 11.82 -20.68 -29.89
CA VAL A 789 11.18 -19.86 -28.86
C VAL A 789 9.65 -19.88 -28.99
N SER A 790 8.97 -20.05 -27.88
CA SER A 790 7.50 -19.98 -27.73
C SER A 790 7.12 -18.85 -26.78
N GLN A 791 5.84 -18.49 -26.77
CA GLN A 791 5.22 -17.62 -25.77
C GLN A 791 4.07 -18.34 -25.07
N SER A 792 3.68 -17.88 -23.88
CA SER A 792 2.49 -18.40 -23.19
C SER A 792 1.69 -17.28 -22.54
N ASN A 793 0.46 -17.57 -22.11
CA ASN A 793 -0.23 -16.77 -21.09
C ASN A 793 -0.02 -17.46 -19.73
N ASN A 794 0.66 -16.80 -18.80
CA ASN A 794 0.74 -17.18 -17.38
C ASN A 794 1.18 -18.64 -17.16
N GLY A 795 2.00 -19.19 -18.06
CA GLY A 795 2.48 -20.58 -18.04
C GLY A 795 1.40 -21.65 -18.30
N ALA A 796 0.15 -21.28 -18.59
CA ALA A 796 -0.94 -22.24 -18.80
C ALA A 796 -0.84 -22.91 -20.19
N CYS A 797 -0.70 -22.10 -21.25
CA CYS A 797 -0.78 -22.56 -22.63
C CYS A 797 0.34 -22.00 -23.51
N GLU A 798 1.24 -22.87 -23.95
CA GLU A 798 2.42 -22.56 -24.77
C GLU A 798 2.07 -22.52 -26.27
N SER A 799 2.58 -21.52 -26.98
CA SER A 799 2.45 -21.37 -28.43
C SER A 799 3.27 -22.40 -29.20
N ASP A 800 2.98 -22.53 -30.49
CA ASP A 800 3.92 -23.12 -31.44
C ASP A 800 5.27 -22.35 -31.38
N ARG A 801 6.38 -23.06 -31.63
CA ARG A 801 7.73 -22.50 -31.50
C ARG A 801 8.19 -21.85 -32.80
N THR A 802 8.61 -20.59 -32.72
CA THR A 802 9.33 -19.90 -33.79
C THR A 802 10.78 -20.39 -33.83
N ALA A 803 11.25 -20.79 -35.01
CA ALA A 803 12.63 -21.24 -35.23
C ALA A 803 13.55 -20.04 -35.51
N VAL A 804 14.60 -19.89 -34.69
CA VAL A 804 15.59 -18.82 -34.74
C VAL A 804 16.92 -19.41 -35.21
N VAL A 805 17.19 -19.31 -36.51
CA VAL A 805 18.43 -19.79 -37.12
C VAL A 805 19.55 -18.79 -36.89
N VAL A 806 20.67 -19.25 -36.32
CA VAL A 806 21.91 -18.48 -36.19
C VAL A 806 22.93 -19.04 -37.18
N THR A 807 23.40 -18.18 -38.08
CA THR A 807 24.40 -18.52 -39.11
C THR A 807 25.77 -17.98 -38.70
N VAL A 808 26.78 -18.85 -38.62
CA VAL A 808 28.18 -18.47 -38.39
C VAL A 808 28.98 -18.71 -39.66
N ASN A 809 29.44 -17.64 -40.30
CA ASN A 809 30.20 -17.69 -41.56
C ASN A 809 31.69 -17.90 -41.32
N ASP A 810 32.35 -18.67 -42.19
CA ASP A 810 33.82 -18.79 -42.20
C ASP A 810 34.52 -17.46 -42.49
N LEU A 811 35.76 -17.32 -42.01
CA LEU A 811 36.61 -16.18 -42.37
C LEU A 811 37.25 -16.38 -43.75
N PRO A 812 37.34 -15.33 -44.59
CA PRO A 812 37.99 -15.42 -45.90
C PRO A 812 39.45 -15.87 -45.80
N GLN A 813 39.87 -16.74 -46.72
CA GLN A 813 41.24 -17.28 -46.76
C GLN A 813 42.21 -16.30 -47.44
N VAL A 814 42.38 -15.15 -46.79
CA VAL A 814 43.18 -14.03 -47.27
C VAL A 814 44.66 -14.44 -47.35
N SER A 815 45.21 -14.29 -48.55
CA SER A 815 46.56 -14.76 -48.91
C SER A 815 47.29 -13.68 -49.71
N ILE A 816 48.62 -13.61 -49.58
CA ILE A 816 49.47 -12.71 -50.36
C ILE A 816 50.47 -13.55 -51.16
N ASN A 817 50.43 -13.43 -52.49
CA ASN A 817 51.24 -14.20 -53.43
C ASN A 817 52.48 -13.43 -53.92
N THR A 818 52.83 -12.32 -53.26
CA THR A 818 54.03 -11.52 -53.55
C THR A 818 55.27 -12.21 -53.00
N ALA A 819 56.21 -12.56 -53.87
CA ALA A 819 57.52 -13.06 -53.45
C ALA A 819 58.32 -11.94 -52.76
N GLY A 820 58.54 -12.05 -51.44
CA GLY A 820 59.30 -11.10 -50.61
C GLY A 820 60.82 -11.09 -50.88
N LYS A 821 61.22 -10.96 -52.16
CA LYS A 821 62.62 -10.80 -52.57
C LYS A 821 63.09 -9.36 -52.31
N PRO A 822 64.38 -9.14 -52.00
CA PRO A 822 64.93 -7.78 -51.92
C PRO A 822 64.80 -7.07 -53.28
N ALA A 823 64.15 -5.91 -53.28
CA ALA A 823 63.89 -5.10 -54.48
C ALA A 823 64.72 -3.81 -54.45
N CYS A 824 65.12 -3.33 -55.62
CA CYS A 824 66.06 -2.20 -55.71
C CYS A 824 65.43 -0.88 -55.26
N ARG A 825 66.19 -0.01 -54.59
CA ARG A 825 65.67 1.30 -54.12
C ARG A 825 65.06 2.10 -55.28
N GLY A 826 63.87 2.66 -55.07
CA GLY A 826 63.15 3.45 -56.07
C GLY A 826 62.48 2.63 -57.18
N THR A 827 62.44 1.30 -57.07
CA THR A 827 61.63 0.44 -57.96
C THR A 827 60.26 0.15 -57.36
N TYR A 828 59.36 -0.42 -58.16
CA TYR A 828 58.02 -0.81 -57.72
C TYR A 828 57.89 -2.33 -57.63
N VAL A 829 57.32 -2.82 -56.53
CA VAL A 829 56.91 -4.21 -56.33
C VAL A 829 55.39 -4.29 -56.43
N THR A 830 54.88 -5.17 -57.30
CA THR A 830 53.44 -5.47 -57.33
C THR A 830 53.08 -6.33 -56.13
N LEU A 831 52.31 -5.77 -55.19
CA LEU A 831 51.60 -6.55 -54.20
C LEU A 831 50.49 -7.35 -54.88
N GLN A 832 50.16 -8.53 -54.37
CA GLN A 832 49.03 -9.32 -54.89
C GLN A 832 48.39 -10.14 -53.78
N ALA A 833 47.21 -9.71 -53.33
CA ALA A 833 46.34 -10.44 -52.44
C ALA A 833 45.29 -11.27 -53.21
N SER A 834 44.78 -12.32 -52.56
CA SER A 834 43.68 -13.18 -53.01
C SER A 834 42.86 -13.70 -51.82
N GLY A 835 41.69 -14.29 -52.08
CA GLY A 835 40.87 -14.99 -51.07
C GLY A 835 39.73 -14.19 -50.43
N ALA A 836 39.47 -12.96 -50.89
CA ALA A 836 38.37 -12.10 -50.42
C ALA A 836 37.66 -11.37 -51.59
N ALA A 837 36.49 -10.77 -51.31
CA ALA A 837 35.72 -9.99 -52.27
C ALA A 837 36.22 -8.54 -52.41
N SER A 838 36.74 -7.96 -51.33
CA SER A 838 37.38 -6.64 -51.30
C SER A 838 38.63 -6.65 -50.39
N TYR A 839 39.52 -5.68 -50.57
CA TYR A 839 40.85 -5.65 -49.95
C TYR A 839 41.18 -4.23 -49.47
N GLN A 840 41.78 -4.11 -48.29
CA GLN A 840 42.31 -2.85 -47.77
C GLN A 840 43.69 -3.08 -47.15
N TRP A 841 44.72 -2.46 -47.73
CA TRP A 841 46.10 -2.51 -47.27
C TRP A 841 46.40 -1.42 -46.22
N SER A 842 47.32 -1.72 -45.31
CA SER A 842 47.87 -0.79 -44.33
C SER A 842 49.36 -1.11 -44.05
N PRO A 843 50.25 -0.11 -43.96
CA PRO A 843 50.00 1.32 -44.21
C PRO A 843 49.73 1.59 -45.70
N ALA A 844 49.09 2.73 -46.01
CA ALA A 844 48.89 3.17 -47.40
C ALA A 844 50.12 3.85 -48.02
N THR A 845 51.13 4.19 -47.21
CA THR A 845 52.36 4.87 -47.62
C THR A 845 53.08 4.09 -48.72
N GLY A 846 53.38 4.75 -49.85
CA GLY A 846 54.10 4.13 -50.97
C GLY A 846 53.25 3.23 -51.88
N LEU A 847 51.97 3.00 -51.58
CA LEU A 847 51.06 2.21 -52.42
C LEU A 847 50.35 3.07 -53.48
N SER A 848 50.17 2.52 -54.68
CA SER A 848 49.41 3.18 -55.76
C SER A 848 47.91 3.31 -55.47
N ASN A 849 47.32 2.35 -54.75
CA ASN A 849 45.96 2.42 -54.22
C ASN A 849 45.80 1.35 -53.12
N ALA A 850 45.56 1.75 -51.87
CA ALA A 850 45.44 0.80 -50.77
C ALA A 850 44.16 -0.08 -50.81
N ALA A 851 43.17 0.21 -51.66
CA ALA A 851 41.88 -0.47 -51.69
C ALA A 851 41.71 -1.51 -52.83
N VAL A 852 42.81 -1.96 -53.46
CA VAL A 852 42.77 -2.97 -54.54
C VAL A 852 43.53 -4.25 -54.16
N SER A 853 43.23 -5.36 -54.83
CA SER A 853 43.90 -6.65 -54.60
C SER A 853 45.40 -6.61 -54.94
N GLY A 854 45.83 -5.82 -55.93
CA GLY A 854 47.23 -5.73 -56.32
C GLY A 854 47.75 -4.31 -56.62
N PRO A 855 48.11 -3.52 -55.60
CA PRO A 855 48.76 -2.22 -55.79
C PRO A 855 50.25 -2.35 -56.11
N LEU A 856 50.82 -1.31 -56.72
CA LEU A 856 52.26 -1.11 -56.82
C LEU A 856 52.76 -0.46 -55.54
N ALA A 857 53.77 -1.06 -54.89
CA ALA A 857 54.46 -0.52 -53.73
C ALA A 857 55.83 0.05 -54.14
N LEU A 858 56.09 1.32 -53.82
CA LEU A 858 57.38 1.98 -54.03
C LEU A 858 58.40 1.54 -52.97
N MET A 859 59.56 1.05 -53.42
CA MET A 859 60.61 0.48 -52.59
C MET A 859 61.64 1.54 -52.14
N ASP A 860 61.24 2.45 -51.25
CA ASP A 860 62.17 3.45 -50.70
C ASP A 860 62.85 3.03 -49.40
N ASN A 861 62.16 2.23 -48.56
CA ASN A 861 62.66 1.67 -47.30
C ASN A 861 62.06 0.28 -47.06
N ASN A 862 62.62 -0.49 -46.12
CA ASN A 862 62.01 -1.75 -45.65
C ASN A 862 60.63 -1.45 -45.05
N ILE A 863 59.61 -2.22 -45.44
CA ILE A 863 58.22 -1.96 -45.06
C ILE A 863 57.42 -3.26 -44.94
N SER A 864 56.53 -3.30 -43.94
CA SER A 864 55.55 -4.38 -43.76
C SER A 864 54.19 -3.86 -44.19
N TYR A 865 53.51 -4.60 -45.07
CA TYR A 865 52.14 -4.30 -45.49
C TYR A 865 51.22 -5.42 -45.03
N THR A 866 50.17 -5.06 -44.31
CA THR A 866 49.08 -5.96 -43.90
C THR A 866 47.87 -5.66 -44.79
N VAL A 867 47.28 -6.69 -45.41
CA VAL A 867 46.01 -6.60 -46.11
C VAL A 867 44.90 -7.14 -45.24
N THR A 868 43.80 -6.40 -45.11
CA THR A 868 42.52 -6.89 -44.61
C THR A 868 41.66 -7.25 -45.82
N GLY A 869 41.31 -8.52 -45.99
CA GLY A 869 40.33 -8.95 -46.97
C GLY A 869 38.94 -9.05 -46.34
N THR A 870 37.90 -8.56 -47.01
CA THR A 870 36.49 -8.73 -46.61
C THR A 870 35.78 -9.59 -47.65
N ASP A 871 35.02 -10.59 -47.20
CA ASP A 871 34.26 -11.51 -48.07
C ASP A 871 32.89 -10.91 -48.51
N ILE A 872 32.01 -11.74 -49.07
CA ILE A 872 30.65 -11.33 -49.50
C ILE A 872 29.66 -11.19 -48.32
N ASN A 873 29.93 -11.86 -47.19
CA ASN A 873 29.11 -11.82 -45.98
C ASN A 873 29.51 -10.69 -45.02
N GLY A 874 30.62 -9.99 -45.30
CA GLY A 874 31.18 -8.92 -44.47
C GLY A 874 32.29 -9.38 -43.51
N CYS A 875 32.62 -10.67 -43.51
CA CYS A 875 33.63 -11.30 -42.66
C CYS A 875 35.04 -10.97 -43.12
N LYS A 876 35.96 -10.84 -42.15
CA LYS A 876 37.28 -10.24 -42.36
C LYS A 876 38.40 -11.13 -41.84
N ALA A 877 39.47 -11.21 -42.63
CA ALA A 877 40.74 -11.80 -42.20
C ALA A 877 41.91 -10.94 -42.69
N THR A 878 43.10 -11.18 -42.15
CA THR A 878 44.31 -10.42 -42.51
C THR A 878 45.46 -11.34 -42.92
N ALA A 879 46.31 -10.82 -43.81
CA ALA A 879 47.60 -11.41 -44.15
C ALA A 879 48.66 -10.31 -44.23
N GLN A 880 49.93 -10.65 -44.02
CA GLN A 880 51.03 -9.68 -43.97
C GLN A 880 52.19 -10.10 -44.88
N VAL A 881 52.83 -9.14 -45.54
CA VAL A 881 54.06 -9.31 -46.31
C VAL A 881 55.10 -8.29 -45.91
N ASN A 882 56.35 -8.75 -45.78
CA ASN A 882 57.50 -7.92 -45.44
C ASN A 882 58.36 -7.74 -46.70
N LEU A 883 58.56 -6.50 -47.14
CA LEU A 883 59.40 -6.16 -48.28
C LEU A 883 60.71 -5.51 -47.80
N GLN A 884 61.82 -5.86 -48.47
CA GLN A 884 63.16 -5.35 -48.17
C GLN A 884 63.74 -4.61 -49.37
N VAL A 885 64.44 -3.50 -49.10
CA VAL A 885 65.18 -2.72 -50.09
C VAL A 885 66.61 -3.25 -50.25
N ASN A 886 67.09 -3.29 -51.49
CA ASN A 886 68.47 -3.58 -51.85
C ASN A 886 69.10 -2.37 -52.54
N ASP A 887 70.20 -1.86 -52.00
CA ASP A 887 70.94 -0.73 -52.56
C ASP A 887 72.03 -1.14 -53.57
N ASN A 888 72.40 -2.43 -53.63
CA ASN A 888 73.56 -2.93 -54.39
C ASN A 888 73.24 -3.40 -55.82
N CYS A 889 72.12 -2.95 -56.41
CA CYS A 889 71.64 -3.45 -57.71
C CYS A 889 72.48 -3.05 -58.94
N GLY A 890 73.54 -2.27 -58.79
CA GLY A 890 74.39 -1.81 -59.90
C GLY A 890 75.54 -2.75 -60.30
N ASP A 891 75.83 -3.78 -59.49
CA ASP A 891 77.07 -4.54 -59.62
C ASP A 891 76.99 -5.77 -60.53
N TYR A 892 78.04 -5.91 -61.35
CA TYR A 892 78.30 -7.06 -62.23
C TYR A 892 79.67 -7.62 -61.86
N VAL A 893 79.72 -8.62 -61.00
CA VAL A 893 80.94 -9.19 -60.40
C VAL A 893 81.48 -10.30 -61.29
N MET A 894 82.81 -10.37 -61.40
CA MET A 894 83.52 -11.44 -62.12
C MET A 894 84.31 -12.28 -61.12
N PRO A 895 84.18 -13.62 -61.14
CA PRO A 895 85.13 -14.50 -60.47
C PRO A 895 86.56 -14.29 -61.00
N THR A 896 87.57 -14.54 -60.17
CA THR A 896 88.99 -14.49 -60.59
C THR A 896 89.56 -15.87 -60.96
N ALA A 897 88.92 -16.94 -60.48
CA ALA A 897 89.21 -18.33 -60.81
C ALA A 897 87.91 -19.15 -60.83
N PHE A 898 87.96 -20.34 -61.42
CA PHE A 898 86.86 -21.33 -61.38
C PHE A 898 87.40 -22.76 -61.58
N THR A 899 86.59 -23.75 -61.20
CA THR A 899 86.99 -25.16 -61.04
C THR A 899 85.92 -26.10 -61.64
N PRO A 900 85.93 -26.34 -62.96
CA PRO A 900 85.00 -27.25 -63.62
C PRO A 900 85.33 -28.72 -63.28
N ASN A 901 84.74 -29.22 -62.21
CA ASN A 901 84.96 -30.56 -61.64
C ASN A 901 83.67 -31.40 -61.51
N GLY A 902 82.49 -30.77 -61.61
CA GLY A 902 81.16 -31.39 -61.51
C GLY A 902 80.54 -31.43 -60.11
N ASP A 903 81.07 -30.70 -59.12
CA ASP A 903 80.53 -30.67 -57.74
C ASP A 903 79.38 -29.66 -57.52
N GLY A 904 79.11 -28.80 -58.52
CA GLY A 904 78.09 -27.75 -58.48
C GLY A 904 78.59 -26.38 -57.98
N VAL A 905 79.86 -26.24 -57.61
CA VAL A 905 80.44 -25.05 -56.99
C VAL A 905 81.60 -24.49 -57.82
N ASN A 906 81.38 -23.32 -58.44
CA ASN A 906 82.33 -22.69 -59.38
C ASN A 906 82.65 -23.53 -60.63
N ASP A 907 81.75 -24.43 -61.05
CA ASP A 907 81.88 -25.19 -62.30
C ASP A 907 81.86 -24.32 -63.56
N LEU A 908 81.24 -23.14 -63.50
CA LEU A 908 81.07 -22.23 -64.62
C LEU A 908 81.68 -20.86 -64.30
N PHE A 909 82.50 -20.34 -65.22
CA PHE A 909 82.87 -18.94 -65.22
C PHE A 909 81.78 -18.10 -65.92
N HIS A 910 81.00 -17.35 -65.15
CA HIS A 910 79.98 -16.42 -65.62
C HIS A 910 80.02 -15.11 -64.84
N VAL A 911 79.15 -14.16 -65.21
CA VAL A 911 78.96 -12.92 -64.44
C VAL A 911 77.99 -13.16 -63.30
N VAL A 912 78.34 -12.73 -62.10
CA VAL A 912 77.45 -12.73 -60.94
C VAL A 912 76.82 -11.33 -60.83
N SER A 913 75.52 -11.23 -61.03
CA SER A 913 74.74 -10.00 -60.85
C SER A 913 73.29 -10.32 -60.50
N TYR A 914 72.62 -9.37 -59.84
CA TYR A 914 71.18 -9.42 -59.56
C TYR A 914 70.31 -8.81 -60.66
N ASN A 915 70.93 -8.21 -61.70
CA ASN A 915 70.23 -7.53 -62.79
C ASN A 915 70.48 -8.22 -64.14
N VAL A 916 69.39 -8.42 -64.91
CA VAL A 916 69.48 -8.86 -66.31
C VAL A 916 69.72 -7.62 -67.19
N PRO A 917 70.83 -7.56 -67.95
CA PRO A 917 71.13 -6.42 -68.79
C PRO A 917 70.28 -6.40 -70.06
N LYS A 918 70.10 -5.22 -70.64
CA LYS A 918 69.38 -5.00 -71.90
C LYS A 918 70.04 -5.71 -73.08
N THR A 919 71.37 -5.77 -73.10
CA THR A 919 72.15 -6.69 -73.95
C THR A 919 73.43 -7.10 -73.25
N PHE A 920 73.84 -8.36 -73.42
CA PHE A 920 75.09 -8.91 -72.92
C PHE A 920 75.97 -9.41 -74.06
N ASN A 921 77.29 -9.34 -73.89
CA ASN A 921 78.26 -10.02 -74.74
C ASN A 921 79.50 -10.36 -73.91
N MET A 922 79.90 -11.63 -73.90
CA MET A 922 81.13 -12.14 -73.30
C MET A 922 81.94 -12.91 -74.33
N GLN A 923 83.24 -12.66 -74.37
CA GLN A 923 84.22 -13.41 -75.15
C GLN A 923 85.43 -13.76 -74.27
N ILE A 924 85.88 -15.01 -74.35
CA ILE A 924 87.02 -15.53 -73.60
C ILE A 924 88.06 -16.03 -74.58
N PHE A 925 89.32 -15.67 -74.34
CA PHE A 925 90.45 -15.86 -75.23
C PHE A 925 91.57 -16.64 -74.54
N ASN A 926 92.19 -17.57 -75.27
CA ASN A 926 93.41 -18.25 -74.83
C ASN A 926 94.64 -17.32 -74.97
N ARG A 927 95.78 -17.79 -74.44
CA ARG A 927 97.08 -17.08 -74.48
C ARG A 927 97.63 -16.76 -75.88
N TYR A 928 97.01 -17.25 -76.95
CA TYR A 928 97.36 -16.99 -78.35
C TYR A 928 96.35 -16.07 -79.06
N GLY A 929 95.38 -15.50 -78.33
CA GLY A 929 94.35 -14.61 -78.88
C GLY A 929 93.19 -15.33 -79.58
N GLY A 930 93.14 -16.67 -79.54
CA GLY A 930 92.03 -17.44 -80.09
C GLY A 930 90.86 -17.48 -79.09
N ILE A 931 89.64 -17.20 -79.57
CA ILE A 931 88.42 -17.36 -78.76
C ILE A 931 88.25 -18.83 -78.38
N VAL A 932 87.94 -19.09 -77.10
CA VAL A 932 87.61 -20.41 -76.57
C VAL A 932 86.12 -20.55 -76.25
N PHE A 933 85.49 -19.44 -75.85
CA PHE A 933 84.07 -19.35 -75.51
C PHE A 933 83.54 -17.95 -75.84
N ALA A 934 82.27 -17.87 -76.26
CA ALA A 934 81.55 -16.62 -76.37
C ALA A 934 80.05 -16.82 -76.09
N SER A 935 79.40 -15.84 -75.46
CA SER A 935 77.96 -15.84 -75.17
C SER A 935 77.36 -14.44 -75.28
N SER A 936 76.10 -14.35 -75.72
CA SER A 936 75.27 -13.14 -75.60
C SER A 936 74.18 -13.26 -74.53
N ASP A 937 74.13 -14.37 -73.80
CA ASP A 937 73.33 -14.57 -72.58
C ASP A 937 74.24 -14.52 -71.35
N ILE A 938 73.81 -13.77 -70.32
CA ILE A 938 74.56 -13.57 -69.07
C ILE A 938 74.54 -14.82 -68.18
N ASN A 939 73.53 -15.69 -68.34
CA ASN A 939 73.36 -16.90 -67.54
C ASN A 939 74.22 -18.07 -68.06
N THR A 940 74.58 -18.04 -69.35
CA THR A 940 75.44 -19.06 -69.97
C THR A 940 76.92 -18.78 -69.68
N GLY A 941 77.47 -19.50 -68.70
CA GLY A 941 78.89 -19.48 -68.34
C GLY A 941 79.78 -20.39 -69.19
N TRP A 942 81.09 -20.25 -69.01
CA TRP A 942 82.10 -21.13 -69.60
C TRP A 942 82.48 -22.27 -68.65
N ASP A 943 82.44 -23.51 -69.15
CA ASP A 943 82.74 -24.77 -68.47
C ASP A 943 84.23 -25.18 -68.52
N GLY A 944 85.10 -24.30 -69.01
CA GLY A 944 86.52 -24.61 -69.20
C GLY A 944 86.81 -25.56 -70.37
N THR A 945 85.85 -25.84 -71.27
CA THR A 945 86.10 -26.62 -72.49
C THR A 945 86.45 -25.71 -73.68
N GLN A 946 87.17 -26.25 -74.67
CA GLN A 946 87.34 -25.64 -75.98
C GLN A 946 87.02 -26.69 -77.04
N LYS A 947 86.03 -26.40 -77.91
CA LYS A 947 85.56 -27.33 -78.97
C LYS A 947 85.16 -28.73 -78.45
N GLY A 948 84.60 -28.82 -77.24
CA GLY A 948 84.16 -30.08 -76.64
C GLY A 948 85.26 -30.93 -75.99
N THR A 949 86.50 -30.44 -75.92
CA THR A 949 87.58 -31.04 -75.10
C THR A 949 87.96 -30.11 -73.95
N PRO A 950 88.42 -30.61 -72.79
CA PRO A 950 88.93 -29.76 -71.71
C PRO A 950 90.04 -28.83 -72.19
N ALA A 951 89.89 -27.52 -71.94
CA ALA A 951 90.93 -26.54 -72.27
C ALA A 951 92.05 -26.59 -71.21
N PRO A 952 93.34 -26.43 -71.59
CA PRO A 952 94.46 -26.56 -70.65
C PRO A 952 94.42 -25.53 -69.50
N ASP A 953 94.85 -25.94 -68.32
CA ASP A 953 94.77 -25.10 -67.12
C ASP A 953 95.69 -23.86 -67.19
N GLY A 954 95.32 -22.83 -66.43
CA GLY A 954 96.01 -21.54 -66.41
C GLY A 954 95.13 -20.34 -66.81
N THR A 955 95.78 -19.24 -67.15
CA THR A 955 95.11 -17.93 -67.29
C THR A 955 94.51 -17.69 -68.67
N TYR A 956 93.23 -17.33 -68.69
CA TYR A 956 92.46 -16.90 -69.87
C TYR A 956 92.06 -15.43 -69.74
N VAL A 957 91.95 -14.72 -70.86
CA VAL A 957 91.53 -13.31 -70.90
C VAL A 957 90.04 -13.25 -71.24
N TYR A 958 89.25 -12.50 -70.48
CA TYR A 958 87.86 -12.21 -70.83
C TYR A 958 87.68 -10.75 -71.24
N ILE A 959 86.76 -10.52 -72.18
CA ILE A 959 86.22 -9.20 -72.54
C ILE A 959 84.70 -9.32 -72.50
N ILE A 960 84.05 -8.38 -71.82
CA ILE A 960 82.61 -8.36 -71.59
C ILE A 960 82.07 -6.95 -71.86
N GLN A 961 80.97 -6.87 -72.59
CA GLN A 961 80.19 -5.66 -72.77
C GLN A 961 78.76 -5.89 -72.26
N ILE A 962 78.29 -4.96 -71.45
CA ILE A 962 76.99 -5.00 -70.79
C ILE A 962 76.30 -3.66 -71.03
N ASN A 963 75.15 -3.68 -71.71
CA ASN A 963 74.26 -2.52 -71.72
C ASN A 963 73.22 -2.76 -70.64
N THR A 964 73.24 -1.96 -69.58
CA THR A 964 72.32 -2.09 -68.45
C THR A 964 70.89 -1.72 -68.85
N SER A 965 69.92 -2.00 -67.98
CA SER A 965 68.49 -1.70 -68.21
C SER A 965 68.21 -0.19 -68.34
N ASP A 966 68.96 0.66 -67.63
CA ASP A 966 68.98 2.12 -67.75
C ASP A 966 69.76 2.64 -68.99
N GLY A 967 70.34 1.75 -69.80
CA GLY A 967 71.00 2.08 -71.07
C GLY A 967 72.48 2.48 -70.97
N LYS A 968 73.10 2.34 -69.80
CA LYS A 968 74.52 2.62 -69.59
C LYS A 968 75.39 1.47 -70.13
N VAL A 969 76.45 1.81 -70.86
CA VAL A 969 77.42 0.84 -71.39
C VAL A 969 78.51 0.59 -70.35
N ILE A 970 78.65 -0.65 -69.89
CA ILE A 970 79.72 -1.12 -69.02
C ILE A 970 80.59 -2.09 -69.83
N ASN A 971 81.87 -1.78 -69.96
CA ASN A 971 82.87 -2.68 -70.54
C ASN A 971 83.79 -3.19 -69.43
N LYS A 972 83.97 -4.52 -69.33
CA LYS A 972 84.94 -5.14 -68.42
C LYS A 972 85.92 -6.00 -69.20
N LYS A 973 87.19 -5.91 -68.85
CA LYS A 973 88.27 -6.78 -69.33
C LYS A 973 89.07 -7.25 -68.13
N GLY A 974 89.48 -8.51 -68.13
CA GLY A 974 90.29 -9.08 -67.06
C GLY A 974 90.80 -10.46 -67.41
N THR A 975 91.24 -11.18 -66.39
CA THR A 975 91.74 -12.54 -66.49
C THR A 975 91.00 -13.46 -65.53
N VAL A 976 90.69 -14.67 -65.97
CA VAL A 976 90.23 -15.78 -65.14
C VAL A 976 91.29 -16.88 -65.14
N LEU A 977 91.52 -17.49 -63.99
CA LEU A 977 92.34 -18.69 -63.84
C LEU A 977 91.46 -19.94 -63.89
N LEU A 978 91.67 -20.78 -64.90
CA LEU A 978 91.11 -22.14 -64.96
C LEU A 978 92.00 -23.08 -64.14
N ILE A 979 91.39 -23.80 -63.19
CA ILE A 979 92.05 -24.76 -62.29
C ILE A 979 91.33 -26.11 -62.42
N ARG A 980 92.07 -27.21 -62.38
CA ARG A 980 91.59 -28.59 -62.23
C ARG A 980 92.53 -29.40 -61.32
#